data_AF-A0A3E1ERF6-F1
#
_entry.id   AF-A0A3E1ERF6-F1
#
_cell.length_a   1.000
_cell.length_b   1.000
_cell.length_c   1.000
_cell.angle_alpha   90.00
_cell.angle_beta   90.00
_cell.angle_gamma   90.00
#
_symmetry.space_group_name_H-M   'P 1'
#
loop_
_entity.id
_entity.type
_entity.pdbx_description
1 polymer ?
#
loop_
_entity_poly.entity_id
_entity_poly.type
_entity_poly.pdbx_seq_one_letter_code
_entity_poly.pdbx_strand_id
1 'polypeptide(L)'
;MRLLPLLLSSAVLTALPLNAQVPLIPSLTPEQTRTSVFEGFRPTKDPQSLKQAQPLANFRLHLEFRLPDQSATAAVQAGTGEPIALNAPPDATWHVLELRAEMTAGRPGFFETTIDGKATTAKPLSGSGKSNGPAADGLRFDRDFTAMVQFRSEGEGALFSFCRPEKWEPNAKMVGLRDGRLFFDIGWLGEISSRRAGLNDGKLHTAVLRLSNGRAQFFIDGRPDSAKDGMLKPDADGHTFQTSRGSGGFLGDLTKGAVSGIRYWERALNDSEAKQLSSGDAGSINTPMYQWTGEADEATFPRGIPGIPVPLTLTLSGGTEIRNAWVQPLDSADHAALIRGWNAETLAEGARIYSTLCVTCHGTESKEGSMPTSRRFHKDPFKNGSDPWRQFQTLTHGYGLMMPMPQYTASQKYAVIHYIRETFLKPFNASQYSAVDDAALASLPLRMKSLAAEQAPKEDPATQYERMNFGPALQWTYQIAPGNIAQKAIATRLDDGPGGVSRGRAWMIYEHDTLQAAAAMTGKFIDWRGVAFDGSHGTHSSLTGDLLFTNPNQPAWANPENGSWEDVRFLGRDGKPYGPLPRSWCRYEGLYRHGNHSILQYSVGKARILEAAEVVEYGAHPLFIRTLNVTKSPHNLSLRIAPYADGLQIDTSAPGTTLTKSAGFHLLTIPAAATPAQFRIGITKGADDATRAALINAARLPLDLASLTKGGPAHWPQDVITQGIPGDDNGPFATDVITHPDAAANPWQSWLRLTGFDFYPDADRAAVCTWMGDVWTVSGLTQQPLGELKWRRIASGLFQPLGLKIINGAIFVCCRDQLAKLHDLNADGETDFIECFNSDHQVTEHFHEFAMGLQSDAAGNFYYAKSARHALKEVVAHHGTLLRVSADGTHTDILATGFRAANGVCLNPDGTFFVTDQEGHWTPKNRINLVRGTGPDEFYGNMFGYHNITDSSNSAMQQPLCWITNAFDRSPSELVWVPKDAKWGPLNGSLLNLSYGYGKIYTVPFEKSGGQPQGGMCALPMPQFPTGVMRGRFHPTDGQFYACGMFAWAGNQSQPGGFYRVRWTGKPALQPIGLRFAKASVKLDFSDALDAATASDLTRYEVRAWDLKRSANYGSEHIGESALPVTAATLRDGKSLTLTVPALRPAMGVSVTCRLRGTDGKDTERILHGTIHQLGNP
;
A
#
# COMPACT_ATOMS: atom_id res chain seq x y z
N MET A 1 -36.71 50.98 38.01
CA MET A 1 -35.80 51.94 38.67
C MET A 1 -34.48 51.93 37.92
N ARG A 2 -34.20 53.03 37.19
CA ARG A 2 -32.94 53.63 36.66
C ARG A 2 -31.63 52.80 36.72
N LEU A 3 -30.67 52.81 35.79
CA LEU A 3 -30.42 53.36 34.43
C LEU A 3 -28.98 52.86 34.07
N LEU A 4 -28.71 52.46 32.82
CA LEU A 4 -27.35 52.33 32.21
C LEU A 4 -26.71 53.75 32.07
N PRO A 5 -25.37 53.97 31.84
CA PRO A 5 -24.68 53.52 30.60
C PRO A 5 -23.11 53.40 30.54
N LEU A 6 -22.63 52.65 29.52
CA LEU A 6 -21.54 52.89 28.53
C LEU A 6 -19.99 52.89 28.83
N LEU A 7 -19.29 52.06 28.03
CA LEU A 7 -18.10 52.30 27.12
C LEU A 7 -16.71 51.64 27.39
N LEU A 8 -16.44 50.64 26.54
CA LEU A 8 -15.26 50.38 25.67
C LEU A 8 -13.79 50.49 26.18
N SER A 9 -13.06 49.37 26.01
CA SER A 9 -11.89 49.27 25.10
C SER A 9 -11.41 47.80 25.00
N SER A 10 -10.68 47.54 23.91
CA SER A 10 -10.63 46.29 23.15
C SER A 10 -9.25 45.63 23.19
N ALA A 11 -9.19 44.36 22.75
CA ALA A 11 -8.02 43.64 22.20
C ALA A 11 -6.97 43.16 23.25
N VAL A 12 -6.38 41.97 23.22
CA VAL A 12 -6.08 41.00 22.16
C VAL A 12 -6.03 39.60 22.83
N LEU A 13 -6.85 38.63 22.39
CA LEU A 13 -6.65 37.22 22.72
C LEU A 13 -5.92 36.57 21.54
N THR A 14 -4.60 36.40 21.67
CA THR A 14 -3.82 35.56 20.77
C THR A 14 -4.08 34.09 21.13
N ALA A 15 -4.94 33.44 20.36
CA ALA A 15 -5.00 32.00 20.31
C ALA A 15 -3.74 31.47 19.60
N LEU A 16 -2.98 30.59 20.27
CA LEU A 16 -2.00 29.72 19.63
C LEU A 16 -2.50 28.27 19.74
N PRO A 17 -2.36 27.45 18.68
CA PRO A 17 -3.19 26.28 18.47
C PRO A 17 -2.68 25.04 19.22
N LEU A 18 -3.63 24.30 19.81
CA LEU A 18 -3.50 22.88 20.13
C LEU A 18 -3.20 22.11 18.84
N ASN A 19 -2.24 21.17 18.84
CA ASN A 19 -2.17 20.13 17.81
C ASN A 19 -1.39 18.90 18.31
N ALA A 20 -2.10 17.79 18.48
CA ALA A 20 -1.62 16.43 18.21
C ALA A 20 -2.81 15.45 18.01
N GLN A 21 -3.83 15.85 17.25
CA GLN A 21 -4.64 14.90 16.47
C GLN A 21 -3.86 14.62 15.16
N VAL A 22 -4.19 13.56 14.39
CA VAL A 22 -3.81 13.49 12.94
C VAL A 22 -4.01 14.90 12.44
N PRO A 23 -3.02 15.59 11.84
CA PRO A 23 -3.19 16.99 11.49
C PRO A 23 -4.52 17.02 10.76
N LEU A 24 -5.53 17.64 11.39
CA LEU A 24 -6.78 17.82 10.70
C LEU A 24 -6.31 18.61 9.49
N ILE A 25 -6.44 18.04 8.32
CA ILE A 25 -6.13 18.71 7.07
C ILE A 25 -7.45 19.41 6.77
N PRO A 26 -7.72 20.61 7.33
CA PRO A 26 -8.99 21.26 7.09
C PRO A 26 -9.10 21.47 5.60
N SER A 27 -10.24 21.11 5.03
CA SER A 27 -10.53 21.48 3.65
C SER A 27 -10.49 23.00 3.53
N LEU A 28 -9.84 23.52 2.50
CA LEU A 28 -9.82 24.96 2.23
C LEU A 28 -11.05 25.33 1.41
N THR A 29 -11.69 26.46 1.70
CA THR A 29 -12.63 27.05 0.73
C THR A 29 -11.87 27.53 -0.50
N PRO A 30 -12.54 27.71 -1.66
CA PRO A 30 -11.88 28.25 -2.85
C PRO A 30 -11.20 29.60 -2.57
N GLU A 31 -11.79 30.46 -1.73
CA GLU A 31 -11.24 31.75 -1.33
C GLU A 31 -9.97 31.60 -0.49
N GLN A 32 -9.92 30.60 0.41
CA GLN A 32 -8.73 30.32 1.23
C GLN A 32 -7.55 29.77 0.42
N THR A 33 -7.78 29.33 -0.82
CA THR A 33 -6.69 28.96 -1.75
C THR A 33 -6.11 30.16 -2.49
N ARG A 34 -6.68 31.36 -2.33
CA ARG A 34 -6.21 32.59 -2.96
C ARG A 34 -5.22 33.32 -2.05
N THR A 35 -4.21 33.91 -2.66
CA THR A 35 -3.26 34.83 -2.01
C THR A 35 -3.34 36.17 -2.71
N SER A 36 -3.68 37.23 -1.97
CA SER A 36 -3.64 38.60 -2.49
C SER A 36 -2.22 38.94 -2.97
N VAL A 37 -2.13 39.60 -4.12
CA VAL A 37 -0.86 40.10 -4.66
C VAL A 37 -0.97 41.60 -4.89
N PHE A 38 0.16 42.32 -4.78
CA PHE A 38 0.20 43.78 -4.93
C PHE A 38 -0.70 44.55 -3.93
N GLU A 39 -0.99 43.96 -2.77
CA GLU A 39 -1.91 44.53 -1.78
C GLU A 39 -1.37 45.84 -1.19
N GLY A 40 -2.26 46.81 -0.96
CA GLY A 40 -1.90 48.13 -0.42
C GLY A 40 -1.21 49.07 -1.40
N PHE A 41 -0.93 48.63 -2.63
CA PHE A 41 -0.42 49.49 -3.68
C PHE A 41 -1.44 50.58 -4.06
N ARG A 42 -0.99 51.83 -4.09
CA ARG A 42 -1.77 52.96 -4.61
C ARG A 42 -1.13 53.45 -5.90
N PRO A 43 -1.85 53.40 -7.03
CA PRO A 43 -1.29 53.83 -8.30
C PRO A 43 -0.93 55.31 -8.30
N THR A 44 0.18 55.63 -8.96
CA THR A 44 0.60 57.01 -9.25
C THR A 44 0.63 57.24 -10.76
N LYS A 45 0.85 58.49 -11.18
CA LYS A 45 0.97 58.83 -12.61
C LYS A 45 2.31 58.37 -13.21
N ASP A 46 3.34 58.25 -12.38
CA ASP A 46 4.68 57.86 -12.82
C ASP A 46 4.76 56.34 -13.10
N PRO A 47 5.65 55.89 -14.00
CA PRO A 47 5.87 54.47 -14.25
C PRO A 47 6.30 53.72 -12.98
N GLN A 48 5.60 52.64 -12.65
CA GLN A 48 5.86 51.82 -11.46
C GLN A 48 5.97 50.34 -11.85
N SER A 49 6.93 49.63 -11.25
CA SER A 49 7.08 48.19 -11.38
C SER A 49 7.00 47.52 -10.01
N LEU A 50 6.08 46.57 -9.88
CA LEU A 50 5.76 45.87 -8.64
C LEU A 50 6.12 44.41 -8.81
N LYS A 51 7.00 43.91 -7.94
CA LYS A 51 7.40 42.51 -7.93
C LYS A 51 6.74 41.79 -6.75
N GLN A 52 6.17 40.62 -7.00
CA GLN A 52 5.68 39.76 -5.93
C GLN A 52 6.84 39.28 -5.06
N ALA A 53 6.67 39.34 -3.73
CA ALA A 53 7.75 39.10 -2.78
C ALA A 53 8.34 37.68 -2.86
N GLN A 54 7.49 36.68 -3.10
CA GLN A 54 7.88 35.28 -3.26
C GLN A 54 7.60 34.82 -4.69
N PRO A 55 8.55 34.13 -5.36
CA PRO A 55 8.29 33.41 -6.61
C PRO A 55 7.14 32.41 -6.46
N LEU A 56 6.40 32.17 -7.55
CA LEU A 56 5.20 31.34 -7.56
C LEU A 56 5.35 30.21 -8.61
N ALA A 57 4.91 29.01 -8.27
CA ALA A 57 4.87 27.85 -9.16
C ALA A 57 3.42 27.47 -9.47
N ASN A 58 3.15 27.06 -10.72
CA ASN A 58 1.86 26.52 -11.18
C ASN A 58 0.63 27.28 -10.64
N PHE A 59 0.45 28.53 -11.05
CA PHE A 59 -0.58 29.42 -10.50
C PHE A 59 -1.46 30.03 -11.58
N ARG A 60 -2.67 30.43 -11.17
CA ARG A 60 -3.45 31.44 -11.89
C ARG A 60 -3.34 32.79 -11.17
N LEU A 61 -3.33 33.87 -11.93
CA LEU A 61 -3.46 35.25 -11.48
C LEU A 61 -4.79 35.79 -12.00
N HIS A 62 -5.58 36.34 -11.10
CA HIS A 62 -6.75 37.16 -11.41
C HIS A 62 -6.40 38.62 -11.09
N LEU A 63 -6.59 39.52 -12.05
CA LEU A 63 -6.30 40.94 -11.92
C LEU A 63 -7.42 41.79 -12.52
N GLU A 64 -8.08 42.59 -11.68
CA GLU A 64 -9.06 43.60 -12.08
C GLU A 64 -8.37 44.96 -12.22
N PHE A 65 -8.32 45.48 -13.44
CA PHE A 65 -7.62 46.73 -13.78
C PHE A 65 -8.46 47.66 -14.65
N ARG A 66 -8.13 48.95 -14.65
CA ARG A 66 -8.69 49.94 -15.59
C ARG A 66 -7.64 50.91 -16.10
N LEU A 67 -7.75 51.25 -17.39
CA LEU A 67 -6.89 52.23 -18.06
C LEU A 67 -7.70 53.54 -18.22
N PRO A 68 -7.39 54.59 -17.45
CA PRO A 68 -8.20 55.82 -17.43
C PRO A 68 -8.12 56.65 -18.73
N ASP A 69 -6.99 56.60 -19.44
CA ASP A 69 -6.78 57.33 -20.69
C ASP A 69 -5.69 56.67 -21.55
N GLN A 70 -5.41 57.23 -22.74
CA GLN A 70 -4.44 56.67 -23.69
C GLN A 70 -2.97 56.70 -23.21
N SER A 71 -2.65 57.44 -22.15
CA SER A 71 -1.32 57.46 -21.54
C SER A 71 -1.12 56.32 -20.52
N ALA A 72 -2.22 55.70 -20.08
CA ALA A 72 -2.20 54.58 -19.15
C ALA A 72 -1.79 53.28 -19.84
N THR A 73 -0.81 52.60 -19.27
CA THR A 73 -0.39 51.26 -19.74
C THR A 73 -0.22 50.32 -18.57
N ALA A 74 -0.45 49.04 -18.82
CA ALA A 74 -0.21 47.98 -17.87
C ALA A 74 0.44 46.79 -18.57
N ALA A 75 1.38 46.13 -17.91
CA ALA A 75 1.97 44.90 -18.40
C ALA A 75 2.27 43.93 -17.24
N VAL A 76 1.99 42.65 -17.44
CA VAL A 76 2.33 41.58 -16.48
C VAL A 76 3.46 40.72 -17.03
N GLN A 77 4.36 40.28 -16.17
CA GLN A 77 5.49 39.43 -16.52
C GLN A 77 5.62 38.28 -15.52
N ALA A 78 5.73 37.05 -16.01
CA ALA A 78 6.09 35.89 -15.21
C ALA A 78 7.44 35.34 -15.69
N GLY A 79 8.39 35.12 -14.78
CA GLY A 79 9.75 34.67 -15.11
C GLY A 79 10.66 35.77 -15.67
N THR A 80 11.63 35.39 -16.50
CA THR A 80 12.52 36.34 -17.21
C THR A 80 12.10 36.57 -18.67
N GLY A 81 10.90 36.11 -19.07
CA GLY A 81 10.33 36.32 -20.40
C GLY A 81 9.87 37.76 -20.63
N GLU A 82 9.48 38.10 -21.86
CA GLU A 82 9.00 39.46 -22.16
C GLU A 82 7.68 39.78 -21.46
N PRO A 83 7.50 41.01 -20.92
CA PRO A 83 6.23 41.48 -20.40
C PRO A 83 5.07 41.34 -21.41
N ILE A 84 3.89 41.05 -20.89
CA ILE A 84 2.63 40.96 -21.64
C ILE A 84 1.89 42.27 -21.44
N ALA A 85 1.74 43.06 -22.51
CA ALA A 85 0.91 44.26 -22.45
C ALA A 85 -0.57 43.89 -22.25
N LEU A 86 -1.21 44.52 -21.28
CA LEU A 86 -2.63 44.37 -20.99
C LEU A 86 -3.43 45.30 -21.91
N ASN A 87 -3.61 44.86 -23.16
CA ASN A 87 -4.27 45.64 -24.20
C ASN A 87 -5.80 45.68 -23.98
N ALA A 88 -6.26 46.65 -23.18
CA ALA A 88 -7.68 46.96 -22.99
C ALA A 88 -8.01 48.37 -23.52
N PRO A 89 -9.27 48.65 -23.90
CA PRO A 89 -9.69 50.00 -24.27
C PRO A 89 -9.42 51.02 -23.14
N PRO A 90 -8.85 52.19 -23.44
CA PRO A 90 -8.66 53.26 -22.45
C PRO A 90 -9.97 54.05 -22.27
N ASP A 91 -11.01 53.39 -21.75
CA ASP A 91 -12.37 53.93 -21.60
C ASP A 91 -12.83 54.05 -20.13
N ALA A 92 -11.89 53.92 -19.19
CA ALA A 92 -12.12 53.94 -17.75
C ALA A 92 -13.05 52.82 -17.22
N THR A 93 -13.35 51.80 -18.02
CA THR A 93 -14.07 50.60 -17.56
C THR A 93 -13.15 49.59 -16.88
N TRP A 94 -13.72 48.72 -16.05
CA TRP A 94 -12.98 47.66 -15.36
C TRP A 94 -12.88 46.43 -16.25
N HIS A 95 -11.66 45.94 -16.43
CA HIS A 95 -11.32 44.73 -17.17
C HIS A 95 -10.77 43.66 -16.25
N VAL A 96 -10.98 42.39 -16.62
CA VAL A 96 -10.47 41.23 -15.88
C VAL A 96 -9.42 40.53 -16.71
N LEU A 97 -8.20 40.50 -16.19
CA LEU A 97 -7.14 39.61 -16.67
C LEU A 97 -7.17 38.31 -15.86
N GLU A 98 -7.24 37.19 -16.57
CA GLU A 98 -6.86 35.88 -16.04
C GLU A 98 -5.57 35.44 -16.73
N LEU A 99 -4.54 35.16 -15.95
CA LEU A 99 -3.28 34.61 -16.41
C LEU A 99 -3.08 33.24 -15.77
N ARG A 100 -2.73 32.24 -16.56
CA ARG A 100 -2.32 30.92 -16.08
C ARG A 100 -0.84 30.75 -16.35
N ALA A 101 -0.05 30.37 -15.35
CA ALA A 101 1.36 30.05 -15.49
C ALA A 101 1.61 28.60 -15.03
N GLU A 102 2.14 27.78 -15.93
CA GLU A 102 2.44 26.37 -15.69
C GLU A 102 3.93 26.13 -15.92
N MET A 103 4.62 25.52 -14.94
CA MET A 103 6.03 25.18 -15.06
C MET A 103 6.37 24.02 -14.10
N THR A 104 6.45 22.81 -14.64
CA THR A 104 6.85 21.59 -13.90
C THR A 104 8.21 21.13 -14.42
N ALA A 105 9.06 20.53 -13.57
CA ALA A 105 10.33 19.96 -14.01
C ALA A 105 10.15 19.01 -15.22
N GLY A 106 11.05 19.13 -16.18
CA GLY A 106 11.03 18.33 -17.42
C GLY A 106 9.89 18.63 -18.40
N ARG A 107 9.06 19.67 -18.19
CA ARG A 107 8.03 20.10 -19.15
C ARG A 107 8.23 21.57 -19.58
N PRO A 108 7.88 21.94 -20.83
CA PRO A 108 7.90 23.34 -21.24
C PRO A 108 6.96 24.17 -20.37
N GLY A 109 7.51 25.20 -19.71
CA GLY A 109 6.71 26.17 -19.00
C GLY A 109 6.05 27.14 -19.97
N PHE A 110 4.78 27.44 -19.78
CA PHE A 110 4.07 28.46 -20.55
C PHE A 110 3.16 29.27 -19.65
N PHE A 111 2.82 30.47 -20.11
CA PHE A 111 1.66 31.17 -19.61
C PHE A 111 0.65 31.45 -20.70
N GLU A 112 -0.60 31.55 -20.30
CA GLU A 112 -1.74 31.89 -21.15
C GLU A 112 -2.53 33.03 -20.48
N THR A 113 -2.93 34.02 -21.25
CA THR A 113 -3.71 35.16 -20.74
C THR A 113 -5.02 35.34 -21.48
N THR A 114 -6.05 35.71 -20.73
CA THR A 114 -7.32 36.20 -21.27
C THR A 114 -7.68 37.54 -20.64
N ILE A 115 -8.17 38.48 -21.45
CA ILE A 115 -8.77 39.74 -20.96
C ILE A 115 -10.25 39.70 -21.30
N ASP A 116 -11.11 39.85 -20.29
CA ASP A 116 -12.57 39.73 -20.40
C ASP A 116 -13.01 38.45 -21.13
N GLY A 117 -12.31 37.34 -20.84
CA GLY A 117 -12.54 36.02 -21.44
C GLY A 117 -12.01 35.85 -22.87
N LYS A 118 -11.45 36.88 -23.51
CA LYS A 118 -10.84 36.78 -24.85
C LYS A 118 -9.36 36.43 -24.71
N ALA A 119 -8.93 35.37 -25.38
CA ALA A 119 -7.51 34.97 -25.42
C ALA A 119 -6.66 36.09 -26.05
N THR A 120 -5.60 36.48 -25.35
CA THR A 120 -4.74 37.59 -25.77
C THR A 120 -3.34 37.12 -26.16
N THR A 121 -2.72 36.19 -25.42
CA THR A 121 -1.37 35.67 -25.76
C THR A 121 -1.08 34.35 -25.03
N ALA A 122 -0.34 33.44 -25.66
CA ALA A 122 0.39 32.35 -25.00
C ALA A 122 1.89 32.49 -25.29
N LYS A 123 2.75 32.57 -24.26
CA LYS A 123 4.21 32.64 -24.45
C LYS A 123 4.93 31.56 -23.63
N PRO A 124 6.10 31.07 -24.08
CA PRO A 124 6.97 30.23 -23.26
C PRO A 124 7.54 31.03 -22.08
N LEU A 125 7.69 30.37 -20.92
CA LEU A 125 8.47 30.90 -19.81
C LEU A 125 9.97 30.71 -20.13
N SER A 126 10.69 31.80 -20.38
CA SER A 126 12.16 31.79 -20.42
C SER A 126 12.72 32.18 -19.04
N GLY A 127 13.78 31.50 -18.58
CA GLY A 127 14.49 31.93 -17.37
C GLY A 127 15.17 30.91 -16.45
N SER A 128 15.25 29.61 -16.75
CA SER A 128 16.06 28.66 -15.94
C SER A 128 17.42 28.32 -16.55
N GLY A 129 17.84 29.01 -17.61
CA GLY A 129 19.04 28.67 -18.40
C GLY A 129 20.39 28.94 -17.72
N LYS A 130 20.42 29.48 -16.49
CA LYS A 130 21.66 29.61 -15.72
C LYS A 130 21.56 28.81 -14.43
N SER A 131 21.89 27.53 -14.50
CA SER A 131 22.29 26.79 -13.31
C SER A 131 23.71 26.27 -13.50
N ASN A 132 24.55 26.53 -12.50
CA ASN A 132 25.62 25.59 -12.19
C ASN A 132 24.89 24.36 -11.64
N GLY A 133 24.67 23.33 -12.47
CA GLY A 133 24.35 22.02 -11.93
C GLY A 133 25.42 21.62 -10.90
N PRO A 134 25.10 20.78 -9.89
CA PRO A 134 26.15 20.22 -9.05
C PRO A 134 27.22 19.60 -9.95
N ALA A 135 28.50 19.82 -9.62
CA ALA A 135 29.58 19.14 -10.32
C ALA A 135 29.31 17.63 -10.26
N ALA A 136 29.16 17.00 -11.42
CA ALA A 136 29.01 15.55 -11.52
C ALA A 136 30.40 14.93 -11.37
N ASP A 137 30.95 14.99 -10.15
CA ASP A 137 32.25 14.42 -9.82
C ASP A 137 32.23 12.92 -10.17
N GLY A 138 33.17 12.49 -11.03
CA GLY A 138 33.35 11.08 -11.39
C GLY A 138 32.71 10.62 -12.70
N LEU A 139 32.03 11.47 -13.48
CA LEU A 139 31.59 11.08 -14.83
C LEU A 139 32.78 10.84 -15.77
N ARG A 140 32.72 9.76 -16.55
CA ARG A 140 33.81 9.29 -17.43
C ARG A 140 33.38 9.30 -18.89
N PHE A 141 34.01 10.11 -19.73
CA PHE A 141 33.72 10.12 -21.17
C PHE A 141 34.80 9.42 -21.99
N ASP A 142 35.71 8.72 -21.33
CA ASP A 142 36.85 8.00 -21.91
C ASP A 142 36.63 6.50 -22.11
N ARG A 143 35.37 6.05 -22.08
CA ARG A 143 34.94 4.65 -22.24
C ARG A 143 33.53 4.58 -22.85
N ASP A 144 32.95 3.38 -22.92
CA ASP A 144 31.57 3.21 -23.37
C ASP A 144 30.59 3.96 -22.46
N PHE A 145 29.72 4.77 -23.07
CA PHE A 145 28.71 5.53 -22.35
C PHE A 145 27.47 5.77 -23.20
N THR A 146 26.38 6.15 -22.54
CA THR A 146 25.19 6.69 -23.20
C THR A 146 24.76 7.95 -22.48
N ALA A 147 24.55 9.03 -23.23
CA ALA A 147 24.06 10.30 -22.71
C ALA A 147 22.77 10.67 -23.44
N MET A 148 21.72 10.91 -22.68
CA MET A 148 20.45 11.46 -23.15
C MET A 148 20.37 12.93 -22.76
N VAL A 149 19.81 13.74 -23.65
CA VAL A 149 19.46 15.13 -23.36
C VAL A 149 18.13 15.46 -24.03
N GLN A 150 17.24 16.13 -23.30
CA GLN A 150 16.04 16.75 -23.86
C GLN A 150 16.29 18.24 -24.02
N PHE A 151 15.95 18.80 -25.17
CA PHE A 151 16.18 20.22 -25.42
C PHE A 151 15.12 20.83 -26.32
N ARG A 152 14.93 22.14 -26.16
CA ARG A 152 14.15 23.00 -27.06
C ARG A 152 15.01 24.21 -27.37
N SER A 153 15.25 24.53 -28.64
CA SER A 153 16.08 25.67 -29.01
C SER A 153 15.54 26.38 -30.24
N GLU A 154 15.70 27.71 -30.28
CA GLU A 154 15.58 28.56 -31.47
C GLU A 154 16.94 29.19 -31.85
N GLY A 155 18.01 28.82 -31.13
CA GLY A 155 19.37 29.26 -31.38
C GLY A 155 20.38 28.13 -31.31
N GLU A 156 21.65 28.50 -31.37
CA GLU A 156 22.79 27.58 -31.31
C GLU A 156 23.44 27.61 -29.91
N GLY A 157 24.20 26.57 -29.58
CA GLY A 157 24.92 26.49 -28.31
C GLY A 157 25.10 25.07 -27.77
N ALA A 158 25.89 24.95 -26.70
CA ALA A 158 26.12 23.68 -26.03
C ALA A 158 24.88 23.17 -25.28
N LEU A 159 24.55 21.89 -25.41
CA LEU A 159 23.51 21.24 -24.61
C LEU A 159 24.09 20.65 -23.33
N PHE A 160 25.22 19.96 -23.44
CA PHE A 160 26.11 19.63 -22.34
C PHE A 160 27.55 19.51 -22.84
N SER A 161 28.51 19.70 -21.94
CA SER A 161 29.94 19.61 -22.25
C SER A 161 30.72 18.96 -21.11
N PHE A 162 31.90 18.44 -21.45
CA PHE A 162 32.90 17.97 -20.51
C PHE A 162 34.23 18.63 -20.89
N CYS A 163 34.42 19.86 -20.41
CA CYS A 163 35.53 20.73 -20.77
C CYS A 163 35.78 21.81 -19.71
N ARG A 164 36.81 22.62 -19.91
CA ARG A 164 37.00 23.89 -19.20
C ARG A 164 36.16 24.98 -19.89
N PRO A 165 35.49 25.89 -19.16
CA PRO A 165 34.69 26.95 -19.78
C PRO A 165 35.52 27.98 -20.57
N GLU A 166 36.78 28.19 -20.18
CA GLU A 166 37.56 29.33 -20.64
C GLU A 166 38.04 29.18 -22.09
N LYS A 167 38.35 27.95 -22.52
CA LYS A 167 39.01 27.68 -23.80
C LYS A 167 38.80 26.24 -24.27
N TRP A 168 38.53 26.07 -25.56
CA TRP A 168 38.42 24.73 -26.17
C TRP A 168 39.81 24.07 -26.24
N GLU A 169 39.95 22.88 -25.66
CA GLU A 169 41.23 22.20 -25.40
C GLU A 169 41.24 20.71 -25.83
N PRO A 170 42.41 20.09 -26.02
CA PRO A 170 42.49 18.71 -26.49
C PRO A 170 41.67 17.78 -25.60
N ASN A 171 40.94 16.85 -26.23
CA ASN A 171 40.05 15.90 -25.55
C ASN A 171 38.82 16.51 -24.84
N ALA A 172 38.54 17.81 -25.02
CA ALA A 172 37.26 18.40 -24.62
C ALA A 172 36.11 17.75 -25.38
N LYS A 173 34.97 17.54 -24.73
CA LYS A 173 33.83 16.83 -25.32
C LYS A 173 32.57 17.68 -25.21
N MET A 174 31.80 17.76 -26.30
CA MET A 174 30.59 18.59 -26.30
C MET A 174 29.51 17.99 -27.17
N VAL A 175 28.29 17.94 -26.64
CA VAL A 175 27.08 17.81 -27.46
C VAL A 175 26.43 19.18 -27.55
N GLY A 176 26.25 19.68 -28.78
CA GLY A 176 25.72 21.01 -29.04
C GLY A 176 24.85 21.08 -30.28
N LEU A 177 24.21 22.23 -30.46
CA LEU A 177 23.53 22.62 -31.68
C LEU A 177 24.39 23.61 -32.47
N ARG A 178 24.60 23.32 -33.76
CA ARG A 178 25.21 24.23 -34.73
C ARG A 178 24.54 24.05 -36.10
N ASP A 179 24.16 25.15 -36.74
CA ASP A 179 23.44 25.18 -38.02
C ASP A 179 22.15 24.34 -38.00
N GLY A 180 21.44 24.36 -36.87
CA GLY A 180 20.23 23.56 -36.63
C GLY A 180 20.48 22.04 -36.64
N ARG A 181 21.72 21.58 -36.50
CA ARG A 181 22.10 20.17 -36.37
C ARG A 181 22.70 19.90 -35.00
N LEU A 182 22.45 18.70 -34.48
CA LEU A 182 23.19 18.20 -33.32
C LEU A 182 24.60 17.82 -33.77
N PHE A 183 25.59 18.07 -32.93
CA PHE A 183 26.91 17.50 -33.10
C PHE A 183 27.47 16.99 -31.79
N PHE A 184 28.38 16.03 -31.89
CA PHE A 184 29.26 15.60 -30.81
C PHE A 184 30.70 15.75 -31.28
N ASP A 185 31.47 16.66 -30.66
CA ASP A 185 32.89 16.90 -30.97
C ASP A 185 33.77 16.42 -29.83
N ILE A 186 34.92 15.84 -30.21
CA ILE A 186 36.05 15.61 -29.32
C ILE A 186 37.22 16.46 -29.82
N GLY A 187 37.66 17.41 -29.00
CA GLY A 187 38.69 18.38 -29.36
C GLY A 187 39.96 17.73 -29.92
N TRP A 188 40.42 18.22 -31.08
CA TRP A 188 41.57 17.72 -31.85
C TRP A 188 41.44 16.28 -32.40
N LEU A 189 40.27 15.64 -32.26
CA LEU A 189 39.95 14.35 -32.89
C LEU A 189 38.92 14.53 -34.02
N GLY A 190 37.88 15.33 -33.78
CA GLY A 190 36.84 15.69 -34.75
C GLY A 190 35.42 15.39 -34.29
N GLU A 191 34.44 15.63 -35.16
CA GLU A 191 33.01 15.59 -34.82
C GLU A 191 32.21 14.50 -35.55
N ILE A 192 31.05 14.18 -34.98
CA ILE A 192 29.90 13.60 -35.68
C ILE A 192 28.73 14.59 -35.62
N SER A 193 28.08 14.86 -36.76
CA SER A 193 26.90 15.72 -36.83
C SER A 193 25.66 14.92 -37.25
N SER A 194 24.48 15.34 -36.80
CA SER A 194 23.21 14.70 -37.15
C SER A 194 22.89 14.87 -38.63
N ARG A 195 22.29 13.84 -39.23
CA ARG A 195 21.75 13.90 -40.59
C ARG A 195 20.57 14.86 -40.65
N ARG A 196 19.71 14.79 -39.63
CA ARG A 196 18.60 15.72 -39.40
C ARG A 196 19.11 17.13 -39.11
N ALA A 197 18.52 18.10 -39.80
CA ALA A 197 18.68 19.54 -39.58
C ALA A 197 17.36 20.15 -39.09
N GLY A 198 17.38 21.42 -38.69
CA GLY A 198 16.21 22.12 -38.15
C GLY A 198 15.82 21.65 -36.75
N LEU A 199 16.79 21.19 -35.95
CA LEU A 199 16.58 20.82 -34.54
C LEU A 199 16.55 22.06 -33.60
N ASN A 200 16.68 23.25 -34.19
CA ASN A 200 16.48 24.56 -33.57
C ASN A 200 15.12 25.18 -33.97
N ASP A 201 14.10 24.33 -34.19
CA ASP A 201 12.75 24.75 -34.63
C ASP A 201 11.82 25.20 -33.47
N GLY A 202 12.38 25.38 -32.28
CA GLY A 202 11.63 25.70 -31.08
C GLY A 202 10.76 24.55 -30.56
N LYS A 203 10.84 23.31 -31.07
CA LYS A 203 10.15 22.13 -30.53
C LYS A 203 11.03 21.36 -29.54
N LEU A 204 10.40 20.50 -28.74
CA LEU A 204 11.12 19.59 -27.83
C LEU A 204 11.68 18.42 -28.64
N HIS A 205 12.99 18.24 -28.55
CA HIS A 205 13.71 17.09 -29.09
C HIS A 205 14.32 16.27 -27.96
N THR A 206 14.40 14.96 -28.17
CA THR A 206 15.16 14.05 -27.31
C THR A 206 16.30 13.45 -28.12
N ALA A 207 17.52 13.73 -27.71
CA ALA A 207 18.72 13.17 -28.32
C ALA A 207 19.42 12.21 -27.36
N VAL A 208 19.82 11.07 -27.90
CA VAL A 208 20.66 10.08 -27.21
C VAL A 208 21.94 9.94 -28.01
N LEU A 209 23.07 10.26 -27.38
CA LEU A 209 24.41 9.95 -27.85
C LEU A 209 24.86 8.65 -27.18
N ARG A 210 25.10 7.61 -27.97
CA ARG A 210 25.71 6.36 -27.51
C ARG A 210 27.14 6.26 -28.03
N LEU A 211 28.10 5.99 -27.15
CA LEU A 211 29.45 5.60 -27.49
C LEU A 211 29.67 4.13 -27.11
N SER A 212 29.93 3.27 -28.09
CA SER A 212 30.27 1.86 -27.85
C SER A 212 31.49 1.43 -28.65
N ASN A 213 32.53 0.95 -27.98
CA ASN A 213 33.80 0.53 -28.56
C ASN A 213 34.38 1.56 -29.54
N GLY A 214 34.31 2.85 -29.15
CA GLY A 214 34.78 3.97 -29.97
C GLY A 214 33.88 4.37 -31.14
N ARG A 215 32.69 3.76 -31.29
CA ARG A 215 31.67 4.17 -32.26
C ARG A 215 30.62 5.08 -31.59
N ALA A 216 30.60 6.35 -31.97
CA ALA A 216 29.57 7.31 -31.54
C ALA A 216 28.34 7.21 -32.45
N GLN A 217 27.15 7.22 -31.88
CA GLN A 217 25.89 7.13 -32.60
C GLN A 217 24.80 7.99 -31.96
N PHE A 218 24.08 8.77 -32.77
CA PHE A 218 22.91 9.52 -32.36
C PHE A 218 21.61 8.75 -32.61
N PHE A 219 20.69 8.83 -31.64
CA PHE A 219 19.27 8.56 -31.81
C PHE A 219 18.50 9.83 -31.45
N ILE A 220 17.57 10.25 -32.30
CA ILE A 220 16.84 11.50 -32.18
C ILE A 220 15.35 11.22 -32.36
N ASP A 221 14.54 11.55 -31.35
CA ASP A 221 13.08 11.41 -31.36
C ASP A 221 12.60 10.00 -31.76
N GLY A 222 13.15 8.97 -31.12
CA GLY A 222 12.79 7.57 -31.30
C GLY A 222 13.39 6.90 -32.55
N ARG A 223 14.35 7.54 -33.24
CA ARG A 223 14.95 7.04 -34.48
C ARG A 223 16.48 7.10 -34.47
N PRO A 224 17.20 6.06 -34.92
CA PRO A 224 18.64 6.15 -35.21
C PRO A 224 18.90 7.22 -36.29
N ASP A 225 19.98 8.00 -36.15
CA ASP A 225 20.29 9.12 -37.06
C ASP A 225 21.67 8.95 -37.74
N SER A 226 22.76 9.20 -37.02
CA SER A 226 24.14 9.25 -37.54
C SER A 226 25.06 8.37 -36.67
N ALA A 227 26.11 7.81 -37.27
CA ALA A 227 27.15 7.07 -36.54
C ALA A 227 28.55 7.32 -37.13
N LYS A 228 29.60 7.29 -36.29
CA LYS A 228 31.00 7.48 -36.68
C LYS A 228 31.94 6.70 -35.75
N ASP A 229 32.88 5.96 -36.34
CA ASP A 229 33.91 5.21 -35.61
C ASP A 229 35.11 6.10 -35.23
N GLY A 230 35.92 5.64 -34.28
CA GLY A 230 37.13 6.34 -33.83
C GLY A 230 36.88 7.56 -32.93
N MET A 231 35.68 7.66 -32.32
CA MET A 231 35.21 8.78 -31.50
C MET A 231 35.50 8.57 -30.00
N LEU A 232 36.74 8.23 -29.63
CA LEU A 232 37.13 7.98 -28.24
C LEU A 232 38.50 8.58 -27.90
N LYS A 233 38.57 9.33 -26.79
CA LYS A 233 39.82 9.88 -26.22
C LYS A 233 39.77 9.88 -24.69
N PRO A 234 40.93 9.78 -24.01
CA PRO A 234 41.03 9.97 -22.57
C PRO A 234 40.35 11.24 -22.08
N ASP A 235 39.87 11.24 -20.84
CA ASP A 235 39.43 12.45 -20.17
C ASP A 235 40.66 13.27 -19.76
N ALA A 236 40.57 14.60 -19.83
CA ALA A 236 41.68 15.49 -19.50
C ALA A 236 41.52 16.11 -18.12
N ASP A 237 42.63 16.33 -17.42
CA ASP A 237 42.63 16.85 -16.06
C ASP A 237 42.00 18.25 -15.96
N GLY A 238 41.04 18.37 -15.05
CA GLY A 238 40.29 19.59 -14.77
C GLY A 238 39.23 19.97 -15.80
N HIS A 239 38.88 19.08 -16.73
CA HIS A 239 37.60 19.15 -17.43
C HIS A 239 36.48 18.76 -16.47
N THR A 240 35.38 19.51 -16.50
CA THR A 240 34.21 19.23 -15.66
C THR A 240 32.96 19.09 -16.53
N PHE A 241 32.01 18.28 -16.07
CA PHE A 241 30.72 18.17 -16.73
C PHE A 241 29.90 19.44 -16.51
N GLN A 242 29.31 19.96 -17.58
CA GLN A 242 28.54 21.19 -17.58
C GLN A 242 27.27 21.04 -18.41
N THR A 243 26.21 21.72 -17.98
CA THR A 243 24.89 21.70 -18.61
C THR A 243 24.61 23.05 -19.25
N SER A 244 24.16 23.07 -20.50
CA SER A 244 23.88 24.28 -21.30
C SER A 244 25.06 25.25 -21.47
N ARG A 245 26.28 24.83 -21.10
CA ARG A 245 27.48 25.66 -21.05
C ARG A 245 28.53 25.16 -22.03
N GLY A 246 29.03 26.09 -22.82
CA GLY A 246 30.03 25.83 -23.84
C GLY A 246 31.44 26.18 -23.37
N SER A 247 32.33 26.35 -24.33
CA SER A 247 33.70 26.79 -24.08
C SER A 247 34.05 27.98 -24.95
N GLY A 248 34.79 28.94 -24.39
CA GLY A 248 35.33 30.08 -25.12
C GLY A 248 36.11 29.65 -26.36
N GLY A 249 35.83 30.28 -27.51
CA GLY A 249 36.54 30.05 -28.77
C GLY A 249 36.08 28.85 -29.62
N PHE A 250 35.05 28.10 -29.23
CA PHE A 250 34.47 27.03 -30.04
C PHE A 250 32.96 27.18 -30.24
N LEU A 251 32.16 26.79 -29.25
CA LEU A 251 30.73 27.05 -29.20
C LEU A 251 30.37 27.44 -27.78
N GLY A 252 29.67 28.57 -27.64
CA GLY A 252 29.27 29.12 -26.35
C GLY A 252 28.01 28.47 -25.78
N ASP A 253 27.52 29.08 -24.70
CA ASP A 253 26.32 28.66 -23.98
C ASP A 253 25.07 28.68 -24.86
N LEU A 254 24.08 27.85 -24.52
CA LEU A 254 22.78 27.88 -25.19
C LEU A 254 22.01 29.15 -24.77
N THR A 255 21.91 30.13 -25.68
CA THR A 255 21.36 31.47 -25.35
C THR A 255 19.86 31.63 -25.67
N LYS A 256 19.30 30.79 -26.54
CA LYS A 256 17.88 30.82 -26.96
C LYS A 256 17.28 29.42 -26.95
N GLY A 257 17.27 28.79 -25.78
CA GLY A 257 16.74 27.45 -25.59
C GLY A 257 16.79 26.98 -24.15
N ALA A 258 16.34 25.76 -23.92
CA ALA A 258 16.38 25.09 -22.63
C ALA A 258 16.83 23.64 -22.79
N VAL A 259 17.58 23.16 -21.80
CA VAL A 259 18.01 21.77 -21.66
C VAL A 259 17.36 21.19 -20.41
N SER A 260 16.94 19.93 -20.48
CA SER A 260 16.37 19.18 -19.36
C SER A 260 16.60 17.68 -19.56
N GLY A 261 16.26 16.89 -18.55
CA GLY A 261 16.26 15.43 -18.67
C GLY A 261 17.62 14.86 -19.09
N ILE A 262 18.73 15.48 -18.66
CA ILE A 262 20.05 14.95 -18.92
C ILE A 262 20.19 13.67 -18.11
N ARG A 263 20.48 12.57 -18.79
CA ARG A 263 20.76 11.29 -18.16
C ARG A 263 22.01 10.69 -18.75
N TYR A 264 22.85 10.14 -17.91
CA TYR A 264 24.11 9.55 -18.32
C TYR A 264 24.26 8.15 -17.71
N TRP A 265 24.67 7.20 -18.55
CA TRP A 265 25.03 5.83 -18.18
C TRP A 265 26.49 5.60 -18.56
N GLU A 266 27.28 5.04 -17.64
CA GLU A 266 28.65 4.58 -17.91
C GLU A 266 28.64 3.19 -18.62
N ARG A 267 27.74 3.04 -19.58
CA ARG A 267 27.64 1.89 -20.49
C ARG A 267 26.97 2.29 -21.80
N ALA A 268 27.26 1.56 -22.86
CA ALA A 268 26.48 1.63 -24.09
C ALA A 268 25.12 0.92 -23.91
N LEU A 269 24.00 1.64 -24.08
CA LEU A 269 22.66 1.05 -24.13
C LEU A 269 22.48 0.26 -25.44
N ASN A 270 21.71 -0.83 -25.41
CA ASN A 270 21.39 -1.57 -26.63
C ASN A 270 20.46 -0.74 -27.56
N ASP A 271 20.28 -1.17 -28.81
CA ASP A 271 19.50 -0.40 -29.80
C ASP A 271 18.03 -0.18 -29.38
N SER A 272 17.43 -1.17 -28.70
CA SER A 272 16.05 -1.06 -28.21
C SER A 272 15.95 -0.02 -27.10
N GLU A 273 16.86 -0.09 -26.12
CA GLU A 273 16.96 0.87 -25.02
C GLU A 273 17.23 2.29 -25.56
N ALA A 274 18.20 2.47 -26.45
CA ALA A 274 18.54 3.80 -27.00
C ALA A 274 17.39 4.39 -27.83
N LYS A 275 16.67 3.54 -28.60
CA LYS A 275 15.49 3.96 -29.36
C LYS A 275 14.34 4.35 -28.44
N GLN A 276 14.05 3.54 -27.42
CA GLN A 276 13.00 3.82 -26.44
C GLN A 276 13.33 5.10 -25.65
N LEU A 277 14.57 5.24 -25.19
CA LEU A 277 15.03 6.42 -24.47
C LEU A 277 14.90 7.70 -25.31
N SER A 278 15.29 7.64 -26.58
CA SER A 278 15.16 8.77 -27.51
C SER A 278 13.71 9.11 -27.87
N SER A 279 12.73 8.26 -27.54
CA SER A 279 11.30 8.51 -27.74
C SER A 279 10.65 9.27 -26.57
N GLY A 280 11.38 9.51 -25.48
CA GLY A 280 10.89 10.20 -24.29
C GLY A 280 10.35 9.28 -23.17
N ASP A 281 10.27 7.96 -23.41
CA ASP A 281 9.95 6.97 -22.38
C ASP A 281 11.19 6.56 -21.57
N ALA A 282 11.60 7.44 -20.66
CA ALA A 282 12.79 7.23 -19.84
C ALA A 282 12.49 6.53 -18.49
N GLY A 283 11.22 6.25 -18.18
CA GLY A 283 10.80 5.64 -16.90
C GLY A 283 10.99 4.12 -16.84
N SER A 284 11.20 3.48 -17.99
CA SER A 284 11.26 2.03 -18.18
C SER A 284 12.69 1.48 -18.32
N ILE A 285 13.72 2.34 -18.34
CA ILE A 285 15.13 1.97 -18.49
C ILE A 285 15.86 2.23 -17.18
N ASN A 286 16.51 1.19 -16.63
CA ASN A 286 17.13 1.21 -15.30
C ASN A 286 18.17 2.33 -15.07
N THR A 287 18.29 2.70 -13.79
CA THR A 287 19.08 3.74 -13.12
C THR A 287 20.26 4.35 -13.90
N PRO A 288 20.16 5.61 -14.38
CA PRO A 288 21.30 6.38 -14.87
C PRO A 288 22.29 6.71 -13.73
N MET A 289 23.58 6.77 -14.04
CA MET A 289 24.64 7.16 -13.10
C MET A 289 24.57 8.63 -12.72
N TYR A 290 24.11 9.46 -13.66
CA TYR A 290 23.79 10.86 -13.40
C TYR A 290 22.46 11.17 -14.04
N GLN A 291 21.57 11.77 -13.26
CA GLN A 291 20.29 12.26 -13.71
C GLN A 291 20.09 13.69 -13.24
N TRP A 292 19.78 14.55 -14.20
CA TRP A 292 19.45 15.93 -13.95
C TRP A 292 18.15 16.28 -14.66
N THR A 293 17.13 16.60 -13.87
CA THR A 293 15.76 16.90 -14.34
C THR A 293 15.49 18.41 -14.48
N GLY A 294 16.42 19.26 -14.05
CA GLY A 294 16.25 20.71 -13.89
C GLY A 294 16.41 21.15 -12.42
N GLU A 295 16.05 22.40 -12.09
CA GLU A 295 15.93 22.87 -10.69
C GLU A 295 14.85 22.07 -9.91
N ALA A 296 14.95 22.06 -8.57
CA ALA A 296 14.01 21.34 -7.71
C ALA A 296 12.58 21.90 -7.83
N ASP A 297 11.60 21.02 -8.05
CA ASP A 297 10.19 21.41 -7.99
C ASP A 297 9.81 21.71 -6.52
N GLU A 298 9.32 22.92 -6.26
CA GLU A 298 8.81 23.30 -4.95
C GLU A 298 7.32 23.71 -5.05
N ALA A 299 6.53 23.36 -4.04
CA ALA A 299 5.16 23.84 -3.94
C ALA A 299 5.16 25.25 -3.32
N THR A 300 4.69 26.24 -4.06
CA THR A 300 4.59 27.63 -3.56
C THR A 300 3.29 27.92 -2.83
N PHE A 301 2.34 26.99 -2.88
CA PHE A 301 1.05 27.08 -2.19
C PHE A 301 0.86 25.84 -1.30
N PRO A 302 0.21 25.98 -0.13
CA PRO A 302 -0.26 24.83 0.63
C PRO A 302 -1.15 23.95 -0.26
N ARG A 303 -0.75 22.69 -0.49
CA ARG A 303 -1.43 21.70 -1.37
C ARG A 303 -1.46 22.07 -2.86
N GLY A 304 -0.63 23.02 -3.32
CA GLY A 304 -0.43 23.28 -4.74
C GLY A 304 0.43 22.20 -5.41
N ILE A 305 0.35 22.10 -6.73
CA ILE A 305 1.20 21.19 -7.51
C ILE A 305 2.63 21.77 -7.55
N PRO A 306 3.66 21.01 -7.11
CA PRO A 306 5.05 21.44 -7.19
C PRO A 306 5.46 21.82 -8.62
N GLY A 307 6.27 22.85 -8.73
CA GLY A 307 6.81 23.31 -10.00
C GLY A 307 8.02 24.20 -9.80
N ILE A 308 8.58 24.71 -10.91
CA ILE A 308 9.70 25.65 -10.86
C ILE A 308 9.13 27.04 -10.51
N PRO A 309 9.50 27.64 -9.37
CA PRO A 309 8.97 28.93 -8.97
C PRO A 309 9.46 30.05 -9.89
N VAL A 310 8.56 30.90 -10.39
CA VAL A 310 8.90 32.06 -11.24
C VAL A 310 8.50 33.39 -10.58
N PRO A 311 9.31 34.46 -10.70
CA PRO A 311 8.92 35.78 -10.22
C PRO A 311 7.71 36.31 -11.00
N LEU A 312 6.78 36.96 -10.32
CA LEU A 312 5.65 37.68 -10.92
C LEU A 312 5.86 39.19 -10.76
N THR A 313 5.79 39.93 -11.86
CA THR A 313 5.97 41.39 -11.90
C THR A 313 4.80 42.05 -12.64
N LEU A 314 4.35 43.19 -12.13
CA LEU A 314 3.33 44.05 -12.74
C LEU A 314 3.90 45.45 -12.95
N THR A 315 3.85 45.93 -14.18
CA THR A 315 4.33 47.27 -14.57
C THR A 315 3.14 48.13 -14.99
N LEU A 316 3.06 49.35 -14.47
CA LEU A 316 1.94 50.27 -14.65
C LEU A 316 2.44 51.68 -14.98
N SER A 317 1.70 52.44 -15.79
CA SER A 317 1.94 53.86 -16.03
C SER A 317 0.63 54.62 -16.23
N GLY A 318 0.71 55.96 -16.26
CA GLY A 318 -0.38 56.84 -16.70
C GLY A 318 -1.63 56.78 -15.82
N GLY A 319 -1.48 56.48 -14.53
CA GLY A 319 -2.60 56.44 -13.57
C GLY A 319 -3.49 55.19 -13.66
N THR A 320 -3.01 54.11 -14.30
CA THR A 320 -3.69 52.80 -14.30
C THR A 320 -4.12 52.38 -12.90
N GLU A 321 -5.35 51.90 -12.74
CA GLU A 321 -5.85 51.48 -11.42
C GLU A 321 -6.09 49.97 -11.32
N ILE A 322 -5.93 49.45 -10.10
CA ILE A 322 -6.15 48.04 -9.76
C ILE A 322 -7.14 47.98 -8.60
N ARG A 323 -8.19 47.17 -8.74
CA ARG A 323 -9.20 46.98 -7.70
C ARG A 323 -9.00 45.70 -6.91
N ASN A 324 -8.55 44.64 -7.58
CA ASN A 324 -8.45 43.32 -7.00
C ASN A 324 -7.37 42.53 -7.73
N ALA A 325 -6.45 41.91 -7.00
CA ALA A 325 -5.40 41.10 -7.58
C ALA A 325 -5.06 39.94 -6.64
N TRP A 326 -5.18 38.71 -7.13
CA TRP A 326 -4.86 37.53 -6.34
C TRP A 326 -4.36 36.39 -7.22
N VAL A 327 -3.57 35.51 -6.61
CA VAL A 327 -3.12 34.26 -7.23
C VAL A 327 -3.74 33.06 -6.54
N GLN A 328 -3.94 31.96 -7.27
CA GLN A 328 -4.48 30.70 -6.75
C GLN A 328 -3.68 29.53 -7.37
N PRO A 329 -3.40 28.44 -6.63
CA PRO A 329 -2.71 27.29 -7.20
C PRO A 329 -3.54 26.65 -8.33
N LEU A 330 -2.85 26.09 -9.31
CA LEU A 330 -3.44 25.18 -10.27
C LEU A 330 -3.53 23.77 -9.68
N ASP A 331 -4.46 22.98 -10.21
CA ASP A 331 -4.70 21.60 -9.80
C ASP A 331 -4.57 20.65 -11.01
N SER A 332 -4.58 19.36 -10.73
CA SER A 332 -4.52 18.26 -11.67
C SER A 332 -5.89 17.97 -12.28
N ALA A 333 -6.96 18.23 -11.54
CA ALA A 333 -8.33 17.98 -11.93
C ALA A 333 -9.07 19.26 -12.34
N ASP A 334 -9.98 19.13 -13.31
CA ASP A 334 -10.89 20.20 -13.71
C ASP A 334 -12.18 20.12 -12.89
N HIS A 335 -12.11 20.63 -11.67
CA HIS A 335 -13.21 20.53 -10.69
C HIS A 335 -14.51 21.12 -11.23
N ALA A 336 -14.43 22.28 -11.89
CA ALA A 336 -15.60 22.95 -12.42
C ALA A 336 -16.26 22.16 -13.56
N ALA A 337 -15.47 21.62 -14.50
CA ALA A 337 -16.00 20.80 -15.58
C ALA A 337 -16.61 19.49 -15.05
N LEU A 338 -15.98 18.83 -14.08
CA LEU A 338 -16.48 17.58 -13.48
C LEU A 338 -17.82 17.78 -12.77
N ILE A 339 -18.00 18.89 -12.07
CA ILE A 339 -19.28 19.19 -11.41
C ILE A 339 -20.36 19.59 -12.42
N ARG A 340 -20.02 20.37 -13.47
CA ARG A 340 -20.96 20.70 -14.55
C ARG A 340 -21.41 19.46 -15.33
N GLY A 341 -20.55 18.44 -15.42
CA GLY A 341 -20.81 17.19 -16.13
C GLY A 341 -21.70 16.19 -15.38
N TRP A 342 -22.20 16.52 -14.18
CA TRP A 342 -23.09 15.63 -13.44
C TRP A 342 -24.38 15.31 -14.20
N ASN A 343 -24.64 14.02 -14.34
CA ASN A 343 -25.76 13.43 -15.07
C ASN A 343 -26.16 12.06 -14.46
N ALA A 344 -27.10 11.35 -15.07
CA ALA A 344 -27.55 10.04 -14.59
C ALA A 344 -26.43 8.98 -14.52
N GLU A 345 -25.47 9.00 -15.45
CA GLU A 345 -24.34 8.05 -15.47
C GLU A 345 -23.40 8.29 -14.29
N THR A 346 -23.03 9.55 -14.03
CA THR A 346 -22.21 9.90 -12.87
C THR A 346 -22.91 9.59 -11.55
N LEU A 347 -24.25 9.69 -11.51
CA LEU A 347 -25.04 9.34 -10.32
C LEU A 347 -24.99 7.82 -10.06
N ALA A 348 -25.13 7.01 -11.11
CA ALA A 348 -25.03 5.55 -11.02
C ALA A 348 -23.63 5.09 -10.60
N GLU A 349 -22.57 5.68 -11.17
CA GLU A 349 -21.19 5.40 -10.77
C GLU A 349 -20.94 5.78 -9.30
N GLY A 350 -21.47 6.92 -8.85
CA GLY A 350 -21.42 7.33 -7.46
C GLY A 350 -22.12 6.35 -6.51
N ALA A 351 -23.27 5.79 -6.91
CA ALA A 351 -23.99 4.77 -6.15
C ALA A 351 -23.18 3.48 -6.00
N ARG A 352 -22.52 3.05 -7.08
CA ARG A 352 -21.65 1.86 -7.09
C ARG A 352 -20.46 2.06 -6.14
N ILE A 353 -19.78 3.19 -6.22
CA ILE A 353 -18.66 3.52 -5.32
C ILE A 353 -19.15 3.58 -3.85
N TYR A 354 -20.27 4.25 -3.60
CA TYR A 354 -20.81 4.39 -2.24
C TYR A 354 -21.15 3.03 -1.61
N SER A 355 -21.84 2.17 -2.35
CA SER A 355 -22.24 0.84 -1.89
C SER A 355 -21.06 -0.12 -1.69
N THR A 356 -19.94 0.11 -2.38
CA THR A 356 -18.72 -0.69 -2.24
C THR A 356 -17.99 -0.36 -0.94
N LEU A 357 -17.68 0.92 -0.68
CA LEU A 357 -16.75 1.30 0.39
C LEU A 357 -17.35 2.24 1.44
N CYS A 358 -18.24 3.16 1.05
CA CYS A 358 -18.72 4.21 1.94
C CYS A 358 -19.85 3.73 2.87
N VAL A 359 -20.75 2.87 2.38
CA VAL A 359 -21.98 2.45 3.08
C VAL A 359 -21.71 1.78 4.41
N THR A 360 -20.62 1.03 4.53
CA THR A 360 -20.27 0.34 5.79
C THR A 360 -19.96 1.33 6.90
N CYS A 361 -19.35 2.46 6.57
CA CYS A 361 -19.06 3.51 7.54
C CYS A 361 -20.27 4.44 7.74
N HIS A 362 -20.88 4.90 6.66
CA HIS A 362 -21.84 6.01 6.68
C HIS A 362 -23.31 5.57 6.74
N GLY A 363 -23.59 4.30 6.43
CA GLY A 363 -24.93 3.73 6.39
C GLY A 363 -25.78 4.21 5.22
N THR A 364 -27.08 3.97 5.30
CA THR A 364 -28.13 4.55 4.48
C THR A 364 -29.16 5.21 5.41
N GLU A 365 -30.26 5.73 4.88
CA GLU A 365 -31.41 6.15 5.71
C GLU A 365 -31.96 4.99 6.56
N SER A 366 -32.08 3.80 5.97
CA SER A 366 -32.71 2.62 6.58
C SER A 366 -31.75 1.71 7.36
N LYS A 367 -30.44 1.83 7.14
CA LYS A 367 -29.42 0.97 7.76
C LYS A 367 -28.30 1.81 8.33
N GLU A 368 -28.09 1.75 9.64
CA GLU A 368 -26.95 2.44 10.27
C GLU A 368 -25.61 1.87 9.78
N GLY A 369 -24.63 2.77 9.61
CA GLY A 369 -23.25 2.39 9.37
C GLY A 369 -22.64 1.77 10.63
N SER A 370 -21.67 0.86 10.42
CA SER A 370 -20.93 0.16 11.47
C SER A 370 -19.95 1.04 12.25
N MET A 371 -19.69 2.27 11.79
CA MET A 371 -18.77 3.21 12.42
C MET A 371 -19.57 4.34 13.08
N PRO A 372 -19.78 4.32 14.42
CA PRO A 372 -20.62 5.30 15.11
C PRO A 372 -20.14 6.75 14.96
N THR A 373 -18.84 6.94 14.71
CA THR A 373 -18.21 8.26 14.52
C THR A 373 -18.29 8.77 13.07
N SER A 374 -18.67 7.90 12.13
CA SER A 374 -18.82 8.29 10.73
C SER A 374 -20.10 9.07 10.54
N ARG A 375 -20.04 10.09 9.68
CA ARG A 375 -21.21 10.94 9.41
C ARG A 375 -22.31 10.14 8.74
N ARG A 376 -23.52 10.25 9.24
CA ARG A 376 -24.70 9.79 8.52
C ARG A 376 -25.16 10.90 7.60
N PHE A 377 -24.84 10.78 6.32
CA PHE A 377 -25.07 11.87 5.36
C PHE A 377 -26.53 12.36 5.34
N HIS A 378 -27.48 11.47 5.59
CA HIS A 378 -28.91 11.80 5.65
C HIS A 378 -29.33 12.64 6.87
N LYS A 379 -28.48 12.89 7.87
CA LYS A 379 -28.88 13.67 9.07
C LYS A 379 -27.78 14.51 9.74
N ASP A 380 -26.52 14.09 9.66
CA ASP A 380 -25.44 14.72 10.43
C ASP A 380 -24.81 15.89 9.68
N PRO A 381 -24.36 16.96 10.36
CA PRO A 381 -23.64 18.06 9.72
C PRO A 381 -22.22 17.69 9.31
N PHE A 382 -21.72 18.28 8.22
CA PHE A 382 -20.33 18.14 7.80
C PHE A 382 -19.39 18.98 8.67
N LYS A 383 -18.33 18.37 9.18
CA LYS A 383 -17.27 19.02 9.99
C LYS A 383 -16.10 19.55 9.15
N ASN A 384 -15.98 19.13 7.88
CA ASN A 384 -14.88 19.53 6.98
C ASN A 384 -15.44 20.08 5.66
N GLY A 385 -16.47 20.91 5.76
CA GLY A 385 -17.20 21.47 4.61
C GLY A 385 -18.16 20.50 3.94
N SER A 386 -19.30 21.03 3.48
CA SER A 386 -20.36 20.26 2.81
C SER A 386 -20.45 20.53 1.30
N ASP A 387 -19.75 21.52 0.76
CA ASP A 387 -19.71 21.75 -0.69
C ASP A 387 -18.84 20.72 -1.42
N PRO A 388 -19.05 20.53 -2.73
CA PRO A 388 -18.35 19.49 -3.49
C PRO A 388 -16.83 19.60 -3.44
N TRP A 389 -16.26 20.81 -3.39
CA TRP A 389 -14.81 21.00 -3.36
C TRP A 389 -14.20 20.56 -2.03
N ARG A 390 -14.82 20.92 -0.91
CA ARG A 390 -14.36 20.49 0.41
C ARG A 390 -14.60 18.99 0.65
N GLN A 391 -15.67 18.43 0.09
CA GLN A 391 -15.88 16.98 0.05
C GLN A 391 -14.79 16.27 -0.78
N PHE A 392 -14.41 16.82 -1.94
CA PHE A 392 -13.33 16.30 -2.77
C PHE A 392 -11.98 16.29 -2.02
N GLN A 393 -11.64 17.38 -1.35
CA GLN A 393 -10.43 17.44 -0.51
C GLN A 393 -10.47 16.40 0.61
N THR A 394 -11.64 16.16 1.21
CA THR A 394 -11.81 15.11 2.23
C THR A 394 -11.59 13.71 1.64
N LEU A 395 -12.09 13.43 0.44
CA LEU A 395 -11.83 12.17 -0.25
C LEU A 395 -10.37 12.03 -0.72
N THR A 396 -9.69 13.14 -1.03
CA THR A 396 -8.31 13.10 -1.54
C THR A 396 -7.27 13.01 -0.41
N HIS A 397 -7.51 13.68 0.73
CA HIS A 397 -6.53 13.79 1.81
C HIS A 397 -6.96 13.08 3.10
N GLY A 398 -8.20 12.62 3.18
CA GLY A 398 -8.81 12.13 4.42
C GLY A 398 -9.20 13.27 5.37
N TYR A 399 -9.93 12.95 6.43
CA TYR A 399 -10.24 13.88 7.52
C TYR A 399 -10.66 13.13 8.79
N GLY A 400 -10.01 13.42 9.92
CA GLY A 400 -10.23 12.70 11.16
C GLY A 400 -9.94 11.21 10.99
N LEU A 401 -10.94 10.35 11.20
CA LEU A 401 -10.82 8.89 11.00
C LEU A 401 -11.04 8.46 9.53
N MET A 402 -11.55 9.35 8.67
CA MET A 402 -11.81 9.02 7.27
C MET A 402 -10.48 8.93 6.50
N MET A 403 -10.25 7.79 5.86
CA MET A 403 -9.11 7.53 4.97
C MET A 403 -9.19 8.40 3.71
N PRO A 404 -8.05 8.86 3.15
CA PRO A 404 -8.02 9.27 1.75
C PRO A 404 -8.41 8.10 0.84
N MET A 405 -8.94 8.40 -0.33
CA MET A 405 -9.39 7.45 -1.35
C MET A 405 -8.52 7.58 -2.61
N PRO A 406 -7.22 7.24 -2.54
CA PRO A 406 -6.29 7.39 -3.68
C PRO A 406 -6.61 6.45 -4.84
N GLN A 407 -7.37 5.38 -4.58
CA GLN A 407 -7.80 4.42 -5.60
C GLN A 407 -8.86 4.97 -6.58
N TYR A 408 -9.47 6.12 -6.27
CA TYR A 408 -10.46 6.75 -7.13
C TYR A 408 -9.89 7.99 -7.81
N THR A 409 -10.16 8.11 -9.11
CA THR A 409 -9.83 9.31 -9.89
C THR A 409 -10.65 10.51 -9.42
N ALA A 410 -10.30 11.71 -9.87
CA ALA A 410 -11.07 12.89 -9.53
C ALA A 410 -12.53 12.79 -10.00
N SER A 411 -12.76 12.25 -11.19
CA SER A 411 -14.12 12.02 -11.73
C SER A 411 -14.93 11.08 -10.83
N GLN A 412 -14.35 9.96 -10.39
CA GLN A 412 -15.00 9.00 -9.49
C GLN A 412 -15.31 9.58 -8.11
N LYS A 413 -14.40 10.40 -7.56
CA LYS A 413 -14.66 11.15 -6.33
C LYS A 413 -15.84 12.11 -6.49
N TYR A 414 -15.91 12.84 -7.59
CA TYR A 414 -17.05 13.71 -7.87
C TYR A 414 -18.35 12.93 -8.15
N ALA A 415 -18.27 11.72 -8.71
CA ALA A 415 -19.43 10.84 -8.87
C ALA A 415 -20.02 10.43 -7.51
N VAL A 416 -19.20 9.96 -6.56
CA VAL A 416 -19.70 9.62 -5.21
C VAL A 416 -20.21 10.86 -4.46
N ILE A 417 -19.60 12.03 -4.65
CA ILE A 417 -20.10 13.31 -4.12
C ILE A 417 -21.48 13.64 -4.72
N HIS A 418 -21.66 13.47 -6.03
CA HIS A 418 -22.94 13.66 -6.71
C HIS A 418 -24.02 12.75 -6.10
N TYR A 419 -23.71 11.46 -5.95
CA TYR A 419 -24.61 10.49 -5.33
C TYR A 419 -24.97 10.85 -3.89
N ILE A 420 -24.00 11.22 -3.06
CA ILE A 420 -24.26 11.63 -1.66
C ILE A 420 -25.20 12.83 -1.61
N ARG A 421 -24.94 13.83 -2.47
CA ARG A 421 -25.72 15.06 -2.53
C ARG A 421 -27.16 14.82 -2.94
N GLU A 422 -27.39 14.09 -4.03
CA GLU A 422 -28.74 13.86 -4.56
C GLU A 422 -29.52 12.83 -3.74
N THR A 423 -28.86 11.81 -3.20
CA THR A 423 -29.54 10.68 -2.52
C THR A 423 -29.73 10.93 -1.03
N PHE A 424 -28.81 11.61 -0.36
CA PHE A 424 -28.87 11.82 1.09
C PHE A 424 -29.10 13.28 1.48
N LEU A 425 -28.34 14.22 0.90
CA LEU A 425 -28.38 15.61 1.36
C LEU A 425 -29.65 16.33 0.90
N LYS A 426 -29.96 16.29 -0.38
CA LYS A 426 -31.12 16.96 -0.96
C LYS A 426 -32.45 16.52 -0.35
N PRO A 427 -32.75 15.21 -0.21
CA PRO A 427 -34.02 14.77 0.38
C PRO A 427 -34.07 14.83 1.92
N PHE A 428 -32.96 14.56 2.63
CA PHE A 428 -33.01 14.32 4.09
C PHE A 428 -32.18 15.31 4.92
N ASN A 429 -31.19 15.97 4.33
CA ASN A 429 -30.27 16.85 5.05
C ASN A 429 -30.02 18.17 4.30
N ALA A 430 -31.12 18.83 3.92
CA ALA A 430 -31.10 20.00 3.05
C ALA A 430 -30.23 21.17 3.59
N SER A 431 -30.05 21.27 4.91
CA SER A 431 -29.16 22.26 5.54
C SER A 431 -27.68 22.11 5.15
N GLN A 432 -27.28 20.91 4.74
CA GLN A 432 -25.92 20.60 4.30
C GLN A 432 -25.79 20.60 2.77
N TYR A 433 -26.89 20.72 2.03
CA TYR A 433 -26.90 20.76 0.58
C TYR A 433 -26.52 22.17 0.09
N SER A 434 -25.28 22.35 -0.37
CA SER A 434 -24.85 23.63 -0.95
C SER A 434 -25.30 23.76 -2.41
N ALA A 435 -25.76 24.94 -2.83
CA ALA A 435 -25.93 25.23 -4.25
C ALA A 435 -24.57 25.24 -4.97
N VAL A 436 -24.58 24.95 -6.27
CA VAL A 436 -23.41 25.06 -7.15
C VAL A 436 -23.83 25.93 -8.32
N ASP A 437 -23.44 27.20 -8.29
CA ASP A 437 -23.68 28.16 -9.36
C ASP A 437 -22.38 28.48 -10.13
N ASP A 438 -22.48 29.25 -11.20
CA ASP A 438 -21.31 29.59 -12.03
C ASP A 438 -20.26 30.41 -11.29
N ALA A 439 -20.65 31.22 -10.31
CA ALA A 439 -19.72 31.99 -9.50
C ALA A 439 -18.89 31.06 -8.58
N ALA A 440 -19.53 30.08 -7.95
CA ALA A 440 -18.88 29.07 -7.13
C ALA A 440 -18.01 28.11 -7.97
N LEU A 441 -18.37 27.85 -9.22
CA LEU A 441 -17.55 27.04 -10.13
C LEU A 441 -16.33 27.82 -10.65
N ALA A 442 -16.47 29.11 -10.95
CA ALA A 442 -15.37 29.96 -11.39
C ALA A 442 -14.33 30.24 -10.29
N SER A 443 -14.73 30.09 -9.02
CA SER A 443 -13.84 30.28 -7.87
C SER A 443 -12.87 29.12 -7.63
N LEU A 444 -13.15 27.93 -8.19
CA LEU A 444 -12.36 26.71 -8.00
C LEU A 444 -10.97 26.81 -8.65
N PRO A 445 -9.96 26.10 -8.10
CA PRO A 445 -8.66 25.95 -8.74
C PRO A 445 -8.80 25.46 -10.19
N LEU A 446 -8.01 26.06 -11.10
CA LEU A 446 -8.00 25.68 -12.51
C LEU A 446 -7.08 24.48 -12.74
N ARG A 447 -7.48 23.59 -13.64
CA ARG A 447 -6.65 22.48 -14.08
C ARG A 447 -5.42 22.95 -14.86
N MET A 448 -4.25 22.36 -14.61
CA MET A 448 -3.08 22.46 -15.47
C MET A 448 -3.33 21.82 -16.85
N LYS A 449 -3.18 22.60 -17.93
CA LYS A 449 -3.30 22.14 -19.32
C LYS A 449 -2.14 21.25 -19.74
N SER A 450 -0.96 21.43 -19.14
CA SER A 450 0.25 20.63 -19.38
C SER A 450 0.16 19.20 -18.85
N LEU A 451 -0.75 18.92 -17.92
CA LEU A 451 -1.01 17.57 -17.44
C LEU A 451 -2.01 16.88 -18.37
N ALA A 452 -1.72 15.63 -18.76
CA ALA A 452 -2.70 14.81 -19.46
C ALA A 452 -3.98 14.73 -18.62
N ALA A 453 -5.15 14.69 -19.27
CA ALA A 453 -6.39 14.49 -18.53
C ALA A 453 -6.27 13.15 -17.79
N GLU A 454 -6.62 13.15 -16.50
CA GLU A 454 -6.69 11.91 -15.73
C GLU A 454 -7.70 11.02 -16.45
N GLN A 455 -7.21 9.99 -17.13
CA GLN A 455 -8.06 8.99 -17.75
C GLN A 455 -8.54 8.11 -16.60
N ALA A 456 -9.86 7.97 -16.46
CA ALA A 456 -10.39 6.83 -15.74
C ALA A 456 -9.69 5.59 -16.31
N PRO A 457 -9.15 4.70 -15.45
CA PRO A 457 -8.61 3.44 -15.94
C PRO A 457 -9.62 2.87 -16.92
N LYS A 458 -9.20 2.55 -18.16
CA LYS A 458 -10.07 1.77 -19.05
C LYS A 458 -10.56 0.60 -18.20
N GLU A 459 -11.87 0.44 -18.09
CA GLU A 459 -12.44 -0.76 -17.49
C GLU A 459 -11.88 -1.93 -18.29
N ASP A 460 -10.87 -2.59 -17.74
CA ASP A 460 -10.61 -3.96 -18.10
C ASP A 460 -11.85 -4.71 -17.60
N PRO A 461 -12.66 -5.32 -18.50
CA PRO A 461 -13.85 -6.04 -18.08
C PRO A 461 -13.53 -7.14 -17.06
N ALA A 462 -12.27 -7.58 -16.95
CA ALA A 462 -11.80 -8.46 -15.89
C ALA A 462 -10.88 -7.70 -14.93
N THR A 463 -11.24 -7.64 -13.66
CA THR A 463 -10.41 -7.11 -12.57
C THR A 463 -9.14 -7.96 -12.32
N GLN A 464 -8.17 -7.46 -11.54
CA GLN A 464 -6.92 -8.20 -11.27
C GLN A 464 -7.17 -9.61 -10.69
N TYR A 465 -8.12 -9.74 -9.77
CA TYR A 465 -8.47 -11.03 -9.16
C TYR A 465 -9.20 -11.96 -10.13
N GLU A 466 -9.95 -11.46 -11.11
CA GLU A 466 -10.55 -12.27 -12.18
C GLU A 466 -9.51 -12.74 -13.21
N ARG A 467 -8.44 -11.96 -13.41
CA ARG A 467 -7.31 -12.35 -14.27
C ARG A 467 -6.35 -13.32 -13.59
N MET A 468 -6.21 -13.23 -12.26
CA MET A 468 -5.29 -14.03 -11.47
C MET A 468 -5.57 -15.54 -11.64
N ASN A 469 -4.53 -16.29 -11.98
CA ASN A 469 -4.55 -17.74 -11.96
C ASN A 469 -4.22 -18.23 -10.54
N PHE A 470 -5.24 -18.61 -9.77
CA PHE A 470 -5.10 -19.16 -8.40
C PHE A 470 -4.64 -20.63 -8.37
N GLY A 471 -4.36 -21.25 -9.52
CA GLY A 471 -4.10 -22.69 -9.64
C GLY A 471 -5.39 -23.52 -9.67
N PRO A 472 -5.28 -24.86 -9.55
CA PRO A 472 -6.42 -25.77 -9.71
C PRO A 472 -7.39 -25.77 -8.53
N ALA A 473 -6.99 -25.21 -7.38
CA ALA A 473 -7.84 -25.06 -6.21
C ALA A 473 -7.66 -23.70 -5.53
N LEU A 474 -8.73 -23.20 -4.89
CA LEU A 474 -8.71 -21.99 -4.05
C LEU A 474 -9.43 -22.27 -2.74
N GLN A 475 -8.72 -22.04 -1.63
CA GLN A 475 -9.24 -22.13 -0.28
C GLN A 475 -9.78 -20.77 0.15
N TRP A 476 -11.06 -20.72 0.55
CA TRP A 476 -11.72 -19.49 0.96
C TRP A 476 -12.99 -19.76 1.78
N THR A 477 -13.67 -18.70 2.23
CA THR A 477 -15.04 -18.80 2.75
C THR A 477 -16.04 -18.53 1.63
N TYR A 478 -16.95 -19.47 1.36
CA TYR A 478 -17.98 -19.32 0.34
C TYR A 478 -19.38 -19.44 0.93
N GLN A 479 -20.25 -18.48 0.59
CA GLN A 479 -21.68 -18.68 0.73
C GLN A 479 -22.16 -19.63 -0.36
N ILE A 480 -22.56 -20.83 0.05
CA ILE A 480 -23.04 -21.89 -0.82
C ILE A 480 -24.49 -21.64 -1.24
N ALA A 481 -25.31 -21.22 -0.28
CA ALA A 481 -26.70 -20.80 -0.44
C ALA A 481 -27.07 -19.83 0.69
N PRO A 482 -28.19 -19.08 0.63
CA PRO A 482 -28.65 -18.27 1.74
C PRO A 482 -28.74 -19.08 3.06
N GLY A 483 -27.99 -18.65 4.07
CA GLY A 483 -27.92 -19.36 5.37
C GLY A 483 -27.00 -20.58 5.41
N ASN A 484 -26.35 -20.94 4.31
CA ASN A 484 -25.41 -22.07 4.21
C ASN A 484 -24.03 -21.57 3.76
N ILE A 485 -23.08 -21.53 4.68
CA ILE A 485 -21.71 -21.02 4.45
C ILE A 485 -20.72 -22.15 4.72
N ALA A 486 -19.85 -22.39 3.75
CA ALA A 486 -18.66 -23.21 3.92
C ALA A 486 -17.54 -22.30 4.42
N GLN A 487 -17.25 -22.35 5.72
CA GLN A 487 -16.34 -21.41 6.39
C GLN A 487 -14.89 -21.60 5.94
N LYS A 488 -14.49 -22.85 5.74
CA LYS A 488 -13.13 -23.23 5.33
C LYS A 488 -13.24 -24.17 4.13
N ALA A 489 -13.57 -23.56 3.00
CA ALA A 489 -13.91 -24.28 1.80
C ALA A 489 -12.70 -24.49 0.89
N ILE A 490 -12.72 -25.55 0.10
CA ILE A 490 -11.76 -25.85 -0.95
C ILE A 490 -12.52 -25.92 -2.27
N ALA A 491 -12.44 -24.88 -3.08
CA ALA A 491 -13.00 -24.89 -4.43
C ALA A 491 -12.00 -25.52 -5.39
N THR A 492 -12.37 -26.61 -6.05
CA THR A 492 -11.55 -27.31 -7.04
C THR A 492 -12.14 -27.11 -8.44
N ARG A 493 -11.31 -26.74 -9.41
CA ARG A 493 -11.69 -26.70 -10.83
C ARG A 493 -11.68 -28.12 -11.38
N LEU A 494 -12.71 -28.48 -12.15
CA LEU A 494 -12.88 -29.85 -12.66
C LEU A 494 -12.63 -29.98 -14.17
N ASP A 495 -12.72 -28.88 -14.91
CA ASP A 495 -12.48 -28.84 -16.35
C ASP A 495 -11.03 -28.46 -16.67
N ASP A 496 -10.48 -29.03 -17.74
CA ASP A 496 -9.15 -28.68 -18.23
C ASP A 496 -9.10 -27.28 -18.85
N GLY A 497 -7.95 -26.62 -18.68
CA GLY A 497 -7.63 -25.38 -19.37
C GLY A 497 -6.72 -24.44 -18.57
N PRO A 498 -6.17 -23.40 -19.22
CA PRO A 498 -5.32 -22.42 -18.55
C PRO A 498 -6.14 -21.55 -17.58
N GLY A 499 -5.42 -20.86 -16.67
CA GLY A 499 -5.99 -19.81 -15.83
C GLY A 499 -6.53 -20.24 -14.46
N GLY A 500 -6.48 -21.53 -14.12
CA GLY A 500 -6.87 -22.01 -12.78
C GLY A 500 -8.36 -21.82 -12.46
N VAL A 501 -8.74 -21.84 -11.17
CA VAL A 501 -10.15 -21.82 -10.74
C VAL A 501 -10.96 -20.62 -11.23
N SER A 502 -10.34 -19.46 -11.41
CA SER A 502 -11.01 -18.23 -11.86
C SER A 502 -11.47 -18.29 -13.32
N ARG A 503 -10.91 -19.22 -14.12
CA ARG A 503 -11.21 -19.41 -15.55
C ARG A 503 -11.83 -20.78 -15.85
N GLY A 504 -12.23 -21.53 -14.81
CA GLY A 504 -12.97 -22.78 -14.98
C GLY A 504 -14.40 -22.56 -15.44
N ARG A 505 -15.10 -23.66 -15.67
CA ARG A 505 -16.55 -23.70 -15.93
C ARG A 505 -17.29 -24.75 -15.11
N ALA A 506 -16.58 -25.60 -14.37
CA ALA A 506 -17.14 -26.59 -13.47
C ALA A 506 -16.30 -26.70 -12.19
N TRP A 507 -16.96 -26.76 -11.04
CA TRP A 507 -16.29 -26.82 -9.74
C TRP A 507 -16.95 -27.80 -8.78
N MET A 508 -16.11 -28.45 -7.96
CA MET A 508 -16.54 -29.10 -6.72
C MET A 508 -16.01 -28.29 -5.54
N ILE A 509 -16.91 -27.93 -4.61
CA ILE A 509 -16.59 -27.18 -3.41
C ILE A 509 -16.65 -28.12 -2.22
N TYR A 510 -15.55 -28.27 -1.51
CA TYR A 510 -15.45 -29.04 -0.26
C TYR A 510 -15.44 -28.13 0.96
N GLU A 511 -15.84 -28.63 2.12
CA GLU A 511 -15.70 -27.93 3.41
C GLU A 511 -14.86 -28.80 4.35
N HIS A 512 -13.76 -28.25 4.87
CA HIS A 512 -12.72 -29.08 5.49
C HIS A 512 -13.03 -29.53 6.92
N ASP A 513 -13.95 -28.85 7.63
CA ASP A 513 -14.27 -29.11 9.04
C ASP A 513 -15.27 -30.29 9.15
N THR A 514 -16.09 -30.48 8.11
CA THR A 514 -17.14 -31.50 7.99
C THR A 514 -16.87 -32.55 6.91
N LEU A 515 -15.87 -32.31 6.05
CA LEU A 515 -15.47 -33.13 4.90
C LEU A 515 -16.56 -33.30 3.83
N GLN A 516 -17.57 -32.44 3.82
CA GLN A 516 -18.64 -32.52 2.82
C GLN A 516 -18.18 -31.96 1.49
N ALA A 517 -18.69 -32.55 0.41
CA ALA A 517 -18.84 -31.85 -0.86
C ALA A 517 -19.99 -30.85 -0.71
N ALA A 518 -19.69 -29.61 -0.32
CA ALA A 518 -20.67 -28.57 -0.03
C ALA A 518 -21.52 -28.21 -1.26
N ALA A 519 -20.93 -28.20 -2.45
CA ALA A 519 -21.65 -27.98 -3.71
C ALA A 519 -20.88 -28.52 -4.92
N ALA A 520 -21.64 -28.88 -5.96
CA ALA A 520 -21.13 -29.07 -7.32
C ALA A 520 -21.85 -28.10 -8.26
N MET A 521 -21.12 -27.42 -9.14
CA MET A 521 -21.72 -26.39 -9.98
C MET A 521 -21.01 -26.21 -11.33
N THR A 522 -21.72 -25.65 -12.29
CA THR A 522 -21.20 -25.23 -13.61
C THR A 522 -21.45 -23.74 -13.87
N GLY A 523 -20.88 -23.18 -14.93
CA GLY A 523 -21.16 -21.81 -15.37
C GLY A 523 -20.16 -20.80 -14.83
N LYS A 524 -20.63 -19.79 -14.08
CA LYS A 524 -19.77 -18.76 -13.49
C LYS A 524 -19.30 -19.17 -12.09
N PHE A 525 -18.05 -18.89 -11.73
CA PHE A 525 -17.48 -19.30 -10.44
C PHE A 525 -18.18 -18.61 -9.26
N ILE A 526 -17.78 -17.39 -8.93
CA ILE A 526 -18.26 -16.66 -7.75
C ILE A 526 -18.55 -15.19 -8.05
N ASP A 527 -19.31 -14.59 -7.16
CA ASP A 527 -19.33 -13.15 -6.96
C ASP A 527 -18.10 -12.77 -6.13
N TRP A 528 -17.14 -12.07 -6.74
CA TRP A 528 -15.85 -11.70 -6.14
C TRP A 528 -15.95 -10.52 -5.16
N ARG A 529 -17.02 -10.47 -4.37
CA ARG A 529 -17.18 -9.45 -3.33
C ARG A 529 -16.40 -9.81 -2.07
N GLY A 530 -15.74 -8.81 -1.51
CA GLY A 530 -15.09 -8.87 -0.22
C GLY A 530 -13.84 -8.01 -0.17
N VAL A 531 -13.37 -7.71 1.04
CA VAL A 531 -12.24 -6.80 1.27
C VAL A 531 -10.95 -7.23 0.56
N ALA A 532 -10.76 -8.54 0.32
CA ALA A 532 -9.62 -9.04 -0.43
C ALA A 532 -9.68 -8.79 -1.94
N PHE A 533 -10.87 -8.58 -2.49
CA PHE A 533 -11.10 -8.50 -3.94
C PHE A 533 -11.49 -7.07 -4.32
N ASP A 534 -12.79 -6.76 -4.33
CA ASP A 534 -13.35 -5.47 -4.71
C ASP A 534 -13.26 -4.40 -3.59
N GLY A 535 -12.75 -4.76 -2.41
CA GLY A 535 -12.64 -3.87 -1.26
C GLY A 535 -13.95 -3.70 -0.48
N SER A 536 -15.02 -4.41 -0.85
CA SER A 536 -16.32 -4.28 -0.19
C SER A 536 -16.29 -4.84 1.23
N HIS A 537 -16.85 -4.09 2.17
CA HIS A 537 -16.88 -4.48 3.58
C HIS A 537 -18.22 -5.11 3.95
N GLY A 538 -18.19 -6.09 4.87
CA GLY A 538 -19.40 -6.76 5.35
C GLY A 538 -20.05 -7.71 4.32
N THR A 539 -19.29 -8.07 3.29
CA THR A 539 -19.66 -8.97 2.19
C THR A 539 -18.72 -10.16 2.18
N HIS A 540 -19.10 -11.21 1.48
CA HIS A 540 -18.28 -12.39 1.26
C HIS A 540 -18.62 -13.02 -0.09
N SER A 541 -17.71 -13.85 -0.60
CA SER A 541 -17.86 -14.47 -1.90
C SER A 541 -18.99 -15.49 -1.90
N SER A 542 -19.87 -15.40 -2.90
CA SER A 542 -21.03 -16.28 -3.06
C SER A 542 -20.92 -17.05 -4.37
N LEU A 543 -21.39 -18.30 -4.39
CA LEU A 543 -21.49 -19.07 -5.63
C LEU A 543 -22.49 -18.38 -6.59
N THR A 544 -22.18 -18.35 -7.88
CA THR A 544 -23.02 -17.69 -8.91
C THR A 544 -23.43 -18.60 -10.06
N GLY A 545 -22.83 -19.78 -10.15
CA GLY A 545 -23.09 -20.75 -11.21
C GLY A 545 -24.35 -21.57 -10.99
N ASP A 546 -24.63 -22.44 -11.96
CA ASP A 546 -25.73 -23.39 -11.92
C ASP A 546 -25.39 -24.54 -10.98
N LEU A 547 -26.08 -24.61 -9.85
CA LEU A 547 -25.88 -25.62 -8.82
C LEU A 547 -26.49 -26.96 -9.24
N LEU A 548 -25.67 -28.01 -9.28
CA LEU A 548 -26.12 -29.38 -9.44
C LEU A 548 -26.79 -29.88 -8.15
N PHE A 549 -26.09 -29.70 -7.03
CA PHE A 549 -26.59 -29.93 -5.68
C PHE A 549 -25.87 -29.04 -4.67
N THR A 550 -26.46 -28.89 -3.49
CA THR A 550 -25.82 -28.28 -2.31
C THR A 550 -26.04 -29.18 -1.10
N ASN A 551 -25.02 -29.38 -0.27
CA ASN A 551 -25.15 -30.05 1.03
C ASN A 551 -25.26 -28.99 2.15
N PRO A 552 -26.11 -29.21 3.17
CA PRO A 552 -26.16 -28.35 4.34
C PRO A 552 -24.89 -28.53 5.18
N ASN A 553 -24.35 -27.47 5.78
CA ASN A 553 -23.18 -27.52 6.68
C ASN A 553 -23.38 -28.48 7.88
N GLN A 554 -23.07 -29.76 7.67
CA GLN A 554 -23.25 -30.88 8.58
C GLN A 554 -22.20 -31.97 8.27
N PRO A 555 -21.96 -32.94 9.18
CA PRO A 555 -21.01 -34.03 8.93
C PRO A 555 -21.31 -34.79 7.63
N ALA A 556 -20.28 -34.97 6.79
CA ALA A 556 -20.38 -35.76 5.57
C ALA A 556 -20.39 -37.27 5.85
N TRP A 557 -19.64 -37.69 6.86
CA TRP A 557 -19.53 -39.08 7.28
C TRP A 557 -20.24 -39.29 8.61
N ALA A 558 -20.94 -40.41 8.76
CA ALA A 558 -21.43 -40.83 10.08
C ALA A 558 -20.24 -41.11 10.99
N ASN A 559 -20.42 -40.95 12.29
CA ASN A 559 -19.40 -41.32 13.26
C ASN A 559 -19.07 -42.81 13.08
N PRO A 560 -17.81 -43.18 12.77
CA PRO A 560 -17.49 -44.56 12.43
C PRO A 560 -17.64 -45.51 13.62
N GLU A 561 -17.58 -45.03 14.86
CA GLU A 561 -17.68 -45.88 16.04
C GLU A 561 -19.13 -46.22 16.40
N ASN A 562 -20.07 -45.29 16.21
CA ASN A 562 -21.46 -45.44 16.68
C ASN A 562 -22.55 -45.17 15.62
N GLY A 563 -22.18 -44.75 14.41
CA GLY A 563 -23.10 -44.47 13.31
C GLY A 563 -23.91 -43.17 13.43
N SER A 564 -23.63 -42.33 14.43
CA SER A 564 -24.37 -41.07 14.65
C SER A 564 -24.08 -40.03 13.57
N TRP A 565 -25.07 -39.17 13.31
CA TRP A 565 -24.97 -37.99 12.45
C TRP A 565 -25.07 -36.68 13.25
N GLU A 566 -25.15 -36.77 14.57
CA GLU A 566 -25.25 -35.61 15.45
C GLU A 566 -23.98 -34.76 15.33
N ASP A 567 -24.17 -33.49 14.98
CA ASP A 567 -23.06 -32.55 14.85
C ASP A 567 -22.58 -32.11 16.24
N VAL A 568 -21.45 -32.66 16.65
CA VAL A 568 -20.82 -32.39 17.96
C VAL A 568 -19.76 -31.30 17.92
N ARG A 569 -19.69 -30.54 16.81
CA ARG A 569 -18.77 -29.39 16.71
C ARG A 569 -19.09 -28.36 17.79
N PHE A 570 -18.10 -27.52 18.08
CA PHE A 570 -18.26 -26.41 19.00
C PHE A 570 -19.41 -25.51 18.55
N LEU A 571 -20.39 -25.27 19.43
CA LEU A 571 -21.45 -24.31 19.20
C LEU A 571 -20.96 -22.91 19.57
N GLY A 572 -20.96 -22.01 18.60
CA GLY A 572 -20.70 -20.59 18.80
C GLY A 572 -21.74 -19.94 19.70
N ARG A 573 -21.45 -18.72 20.15
CA ARG A 573 -22.40 -17.90 20.94
C ARG A 573 -23.68 -17.55 20.18
N ASP A 574 -23.72 -17.76 18.87
CA ASP A 574 -24.90 -17.62 18.02
C ASP A 574 -25.67 -18.94 17.81
N GLY A 575 -25.26 -20.02 18.50
CA GLY A 575 -25.90 -21.33 18.44
C GLY A 575 -25.56 -22.16 17.19
N LYS A 576 -24.60 -21.73 16.36
CA LYS A 576 -24.19 -22.47 15.16
C LYS A 576 -22.91 -23.30 15.38
N PRO A 577 -22.75 -24.42 14.68
CA PRO A 577 -21.53 -25.23 14.76
C PRO A 577 -20.37 -24.60 13.99
N TYR A 578 -19.17 -24.61 14.60
CA TYR A 578 -17.93 -24.12 14.02
C TYR A 578 -16.73 -25.02 14.35
N GLY A 579 -15.72 -24.99 13.47
CA GLY A 579 -14.48 -25.73 13.67
C GLY A 579 -14.57 -27.19 13.25
N PRO A 580 -13.46 -27.93 13.33
CA PRO A 580 -13.41 -29.29 12.85
C PRO A 580 -14.24 -30.22 13.74
N LEU A 581 -14.74 -31.30 13.16
CA LEU A 581 -15.23 -32.46 13.92
C LEU A 581 -14.10 -33.05 14.79
N PRO A 582 -14.43 -33.84 15.84
CA PRO A 582 -13.43 -34.55 16.62
C PRO A 582 -12.51 -35.38 15.70
N ARG A 583 -11.20 -35.30 15.94
CA ARG A 583 -10.18 -35.97 15.10
C ARG A 583 -10.36 -37.48 15.01
N SER A 584 -10.97 -38.12 16.02
CA SER A 584 -11.31 -39.55 16.01
C SER A 584 -12.48 -39.88 15.07
N TRP A 585 -13.30 -38.89 14.71
CA TRP A 585 -14.38 -39.04 13.74
C TRP A 585 -13.86 -38.72 12.34
N CYS A 586 -13.46 -37.47 12.10
CA CYS A 586 -13.05 -36.97 10.79
C CYS A 586 -11.89 -35.98 10.95
N ARG A 587 -10.93 -36.00 10.02
CA ARG A 587 -9.85 -35.01 9.97
C ARG A 587 -9.39 -34.75 8.54
N TYR A 588 -9.41 -33.50 8.11
CA TYR A 588 -8.72 -33.06 6.90
C TYR A 588 -7.20 -33.09 7.09
N GLU A 589 -6.46 -33.71 6.16
CA GLU A 589 -5.01 -33.93 6.27
C GLU A 589 -4.21 -33.15 5.23
N GLY A 590 -4.81 -32.77 4.09
CA GLY A 590 -4.14 -31.92 3.10
C GLY A 590 -4.67 -32.05 1.68
N LEU A 591 -3.98 -31.39 0.75
CA LEU A 591 -4.32 -31.36 -0.67
C LEU A 591 -3.09 -31.70 -1.51
N TYR A 592 -3.17 -32.79 -2.27
CA TYR A 592 -2.20 -33.11 -3.32
C TYR A 592 -2.55 -32.40 -4.62
N ARG A 593 -1.51 -32.11 -5.40
CA ARG A 593 -1.58 -31.58 -6.76
C ARG A 593 -0.83 -32.51 -7.70
N HIS A 594 -1.46 -32.82 -8.83
CA HIS A 594 -0.82 -33.57 -9.90
C HIS A 594 -1.39 -33.12 -11.25
N GLY A 595 -0.67 -32.23 -11.95
CA GLY A 595 -1.26 -31.48 -13.05
C GLY A 595 -2.54 -30.77 -12.59
N ASN A 596 -3.59 -30.78 -13.41
CA ASN A 596 -4.85 -30.11 -13.06
C ASN A 596 -5.66 -30.82 -11.94
N HIS A 597 -5.23 -31.99 -11.47
CA HIS A 597 -5.96 -32.74 -10.45
C HIS A 597 -5.64 -32.23 -9.04
N SER A 598 -6.71 -31.98 -8.29
CA SER A 598 -6.68 -31.70 -6.85
C SER A 598 -7.20 -32.92 -6.10
N ILE A 599 -6.36 -33.54 -5.26
CA ILE A 599 -6.71 -34.75 -4.52
C ILE A 599 -6.68 -34.44 -3.02
N LEU A 600 -7.85 -34.47 -2.39
CA LEU A 600 -8.01 -34.28 -0.96
C LEU A 600 -7.53 -35.54 -0.24
N GLN A 601 -6.76 -35.36 0.84
CA GLN A 601 -6.50 -36.41 1.81
C GLN A 601 -7.19 -36.08 3.13
N TYR A 602 -7.89 -37.05 3.68
CA TYR A 602 -8.53 -36.96 5.00
C TYR A 602 -8.68 -38.34 5.65
N SER A 603 -8.97 -38.38 6.94
CA SER A 603 -9.30 -39.61 7.66
C SER A 603 -10.75 -39.60 8.16
N VAL A 604 -11.34 -40.80 8.20
CA VAL A 604 -12.63 -41.12 8.83
C VAL A 604 -12.39 -42.29 9.78
N GLY A 605 -12.36 -42.01 11.08
CA GLY A 605 -11.86 -42.96 12.07
C GLY A 605 -10.42 -43.36 11.76
N LYS A 606 -10.18 -44.66 11.61
CA LYS A 606 -8.85 -45.19 11.26
C LYS A 606 -8.60 -45.32 9.76
N ALA A 607 -9.63 -45.11 8.92
CA ALA A 607 -9.48 -45.20 7.48
C ALA A 607 -9.03 -43.85 6.91
N ARG A 608 -7.89 -43.83 6.22
CA ARG A 608 -7.49 -42.73 5.33
C ARG A 608 -8.21 -42.83 4.00
N ILE A 609 -8.59 -41.68 3.46
CA ILE A 609 -9.33 -41.50 2.22
C ILE A 609 -8.58 -40.51 1.33
N LEU A 610 -8.37 -40.90 0.08
CA LEU A 610 -8.06 -39.96 -1.00
C LEU A 610 -9.34 -39.73 -1.80
N GLU A 611 -9.63 -38.47 -2.09
CA GLU A 611 -10.78 -38.08 -2.90
C GLU A 611 -10.40 -37.05 -3.97
N ALA A 612 -10.82 -37.29 -5.20
CA ALA A 612 -10.72 -36.33 -6.29
C ALA A 612 -12.06 -36.23 -7.02
N ALA A 613 -12.34 -35.06 -7.56
CA ALA A 613 -13.49 -34.84 -8.42
C ALA A 613 -13.05 -34.51 -9.84
N GLU A 614 -13.92 -34.82 -10.80
CA GLU A 614 -13.78 -34.49 -12.21
C GLU A 614 -15.17 -34.26 -12.83
N VAL A 615 -15.19 -33.65 -14.01
CA VAL A 615 -16.40 -33.51 -14.80
C VAL A 615 -16.17 -34.13 -16.17
N VAL A 616 -17.16 -34.91 -16.64
CA VAL A 616 -17.23 -35.41 -18.00
C VAL A 616 -18.46 -34.80 -18.65
N GLU A 617 -18.26 -34.19 -19.82
CA GLU A 617 -19.38 -33.76 -20.64
C GLU A 617 -19.92 -34.93 -21.45
N TYR A 618 -21.21 -35.20 -21.28
CA TYR A 618 -21.90 -36.22 -22.04
C TYR A 618 -23.28 -35.70 -22.44
N GLY A 619 -23.47 -35.40 -23.73
CA GLY A 619 -24.71 -34.79 -24.22
C GLY A 619 -24.93 -33.38 -23.62
N ALA A 620 -26.18 -33.08 -23.24
CA ALA A 620 -26.59 -31.77 -22.72
C ALA A 620 -26.41 -31.60 -21.20
N HIS A 621 -26.06 -32.65 -20.46
CA HIS A 621 -25.99 -32.63 -18.99
C HIS A 621 -24.58 -33.01 -18.51
N PRO A 622 -23.95 -32.20 -17.63
CA PRO A 622 -22.65 -32.54 -17.08
C PRO A 622 -22.75 -33.75 -16.13
N LEU A 623 -21.76 -34.64 -16.21
CA LEU A 623 -21.58 -35.75 -15.29
C LEU A 623 -20.42 -35.43 -14.35
N PHE A 624 -20.72 -35.23 -13.07
CA PHE A 624 -19.72 -35.05 -12.03
C PHE A 624 -19.34 -36.41 -11.47
N ILE A 625 -18.05 -36.65 -11.28
CA ILE A 625 -17.55 -37.92 -10.77
C ILE A 625 -16.65 -37.66 -9.58
N ARG A 626 -16.91 -38.36 -8.47
CA ARG A 626 -16.04 -38.39 -7.29
C ARG A 626 -15.34 -39.74 -7.26
N THR A 627 -14.03 -39.75 -7.27
CA THR A 627 -13.20 -40.95 -7.16
C THR A 627 -12.69 -41.04 -5.72
N LEU A 628 -12.84 -42.19 -5.07
CA LEU A 628 -12.43 -42.42 -3.68
C LEU A 628 -11.55 -43.65 -3.56
N ASN A 629 -10.40 -43.49 -2.90
CA ASN A 629 -9.60 -44.60 -2.38
C ASN A 629 -9.73 -44.63 -0.86
N VAL A 630 -10.26 -45.72 -0.32
CA VAL A 630 -10.48 -45.92 1.11
C VAL A 630 -9.57 -47.03 1.61
N THR A 631 -8.72 -46.72 2.59
CA THR A 631 -7.88 -47.73 3.26
C THR A 631 -8.70 -48.61 4.21
N LYS A 632 -8.06 -49.61 4.83
CA LYS A 632 -8.76 -50.55 5.73
C LYS A 632 -9.43 -49.80 6.89
N SER A 633 -10.72 -50.07 7.09
CA SER A 633 -11.50 -49.60 8.24
C SER A 633 -11.88 -50.79 9.15
N PRO A 634 -11.82 -50.62 10.49
CA PRO A 634 -12.41 -51.58 11.42
C PRO A 634 -13.94 -51.44 11.55
N HIS A 635 -14.53 -50.38 11.01
CA HIS A 635 -15.97 -50.08 11.11
C HIS A 635 -16.61 -49.90 9.73
N ASN A 636 -17.93 -50.05 9.68
CA ASN A 636 -18.71 -49.63 8.52
C ASN A 636 -18.63 -48.11 8.38
N LEU A 637 -18.43 -47.62 7.16
CA LEU A 637 -18.39 -46.19 6.87
C LEU A 637 -19.65 -45.79 6.12
N SER A 638 -20.25 -44.66 6.49
CA SER A 638 -21.46 -44.14 5.83
C SER A 638 -21.23 -42.70 5.41
N LEU A 639 -21.40 -42.41 4.12
CA LEU A 639 -21.19 -41.09 3.50
C LEU A 639 -22.51 -40.50 3.00
N ARG A 640 -22.79 -39.24 3.35
CA ARG A 640 -23.76 -38.39 2.67
C ARG A 640 -23.18 -37.88 1.36
N ILE A 641 -23.81 -38.25 0.25
CA ILE A 641 -23.38 -37.80 -1.08
C ILE A 641 -24.02 -36.45 -1.40
N ALA A 642 -25.35 -36.41 -1.41
CA ALA A 642 -26.15 -35.20 -1.68
C ALA A 642 -27.57 -35.37 -1.10
N PRO A 643 -28.31 -34.28 -0.84
CA PRO A 643 -29.72 -34.35 -0.48
C PRO A 643 -30.57 -34.84 -1.65
N TYR A 644 -31.80 -35.27 -1.38
CA TYR A 644 -32.74 -35.51 -2.47
C TYR A 644 -33.08 -34.21 -3.19
N ALA A 645 -33.00 -34.26 -4.52
CA ALA A 645 -33.45 -33.18 -5.37
C ALA A 645 -34.09 -33.78 -6.63
N ASP A 646 -35.09 -33.09 -7.16
CA ASP A 646 -35.78 -33.51 -8.37
C ASP A 646 -34.80 -33.57 -9.55
N GLY A 647 -34.82 -34.70 -10.25
CA GLY A 647 -33.96 -34.98 -11.40
C GLY A 647 -32.52 -35.34 -11.05
N LEU A 648 -32.09 -35.29 -9.79
CA LEU A 648 -30.74 -35.69 -9.37
C LEU A 648 -30.61 -37.23 -9.38
N GLN A 649 -29.62 -37.72 -10.12
CA GLN A 649 -29.31 -39.13 -10.27
C GLN A 649 -27.88 -39.39 -9.79
N ILE A 650 -27.72 -40.46 -9.01
CA ILE A 650 -26.45 -40.87 -8.42
C ILE A 650 -26.28 -42.37 -8.64
N ASP A 651 -25.09 -42.76 -9.07
CA ASP A 651 -24.69 -44.15 -9.25
C ASP A 651 -23.27 -44.39 -8.73
N THR A 652 -22.95 -45.63 -8.36
CA THR A 652 -21.62 -46.04 -7.91
C THR A 652 -21.29 -47.46 -8.37
N SER A 653 -20.02 -47.70 -8.65
CA SER A 653 -19.52 -49.01 -9.11
C SER A 653 -18.95 -49.89 -8.00
N ALA A 654 -19.01 -49.45 -6.74
CA ALA A 654 -18.24 -50.04 -5.65
C ALA A 654 -18.78 -51.42 -5.23
N PRO A 655 -18.04 -52.53 -5.48
CA PRO A 655 -18.47 -53.86 -5.07
C PRO A 655 -18.64 -53.96 -3.56
N GLY A 656 -19.75 -54.55 -3.10
CA GLY A 656 -20.01 -54.74 -1.67
C GLY A 656 -20.45 -53.49 -0.89
N THR A 657 -20.69 -52.36 -1.56
CA THR A 657 -21.30 -51.17 -0.95
C THR A 657 -22.80 -51.09 -1.21
N THR A 658 -23.50 -50.28 -0.42
CA THR A 658 -24.93 -50.06 -0.59
C THR A 658 -25.23 -48.56 -0.72
N LEU A 659 -25.83 -48.17 -1.85
CA LEU A 659 -26.39 -46.84 -2.06
C LEU A 659 -27.87 -46.85 -1.68
N THR A 660 -28.26 -46.04 -0.71
CA THR A 660 -29.64 -45.96 -0.22
C THR A 660 -30.14 -44.52 -0.19
N LYS A 661 -31.45 -44.37 -0.14
CA LYS A 661 -32.10 -43.11 0.19
C LYS A 661 -32.55 -43.20 1.66
N SER A 662 -31.88 -42.50 2.57
CA SER A 662 -32.32 -42.36 3.97
C SER A 662 -32.11 -40.94 4.52
N ALA A 663 -32.96 -40.53 5.48
CA ALA A 663 -32.87 -39.26 6.21
C ALA A 663 -32.76 -37.99 5.33
N GLY A 664 -33.33 -38.00 4.12
CA GLY A 664 -33.27 -36.88 3.18
C GLY A 664 -32.05 -36.87 2.26
N PHE A 665 -31.18 -37.89 2.32
CA PHE A 665 -29.92 -37.96 1.58
C PHE A 665 -29.75 -39.25 0.78
N HIS A 666 -28.99 -39.17 -0.31
CA HIS A 666 -28.34 -40.32 -0.90
C HIS A 666 -27.14 -40.72 -0.04
N LEU A 667 -27.22 -41.89 0.60
CA LEU A 667 -26.21 -42.42 1.50
C LEU A 667 -25.49 -43.61 0.89
N LEU A 668 -24.16 -43.57 0.90
CA LEU A 668 -23.32 -44.71 0.57
C LEU A 668 -22.82 -45.37 1.84
N THR A 669 -23.08 -46.67 2.01
CA THR A 669 -22.52 -47.48 3.09
C THR A 669 -21.44 -48.42 2.56
N ILE A 670 -20.27 -48.38 3.17
CA ILE A 670 -19.11 -49.21 2.88
C ILE A 670 -18.88 -50.13 4.09
N PRO A 671 -19.22 -51.42 4.00
CA PRO A 671 -18.98 -52.36 5.09
C PRO A 671 -17.49 -52.45 5.44
N ALA A 672 -17.15 -52.66 6.72
CA ALA A 672 -15.76 -52.85 7.16
C ALA A 672 -15.05 -53.97 6.39
N ALA A 673 -15.79 -55.05 6.08
CA ALA A 673 -15.31 -56.19 5.30
C ALA A 673 -15.00 -55.83 3.83
N ALA A 674 -15.64 -54.80 3.28
CA ALA A 674 -15.42 -54.32 1.91
C ALA A 674 -14.24 -53.33 1.80
N THR A 675 -13.58 -52.97 2.91
CA THR A 675 -12.38 -52.13 2.91
C THR A 675 -11.09 -52.97 2.92
N PRO A 676 -9.97 -52.51 2.30
CA PRO A 676 -9.84 -51.28 1.51
C PRO A 676 -10.69 -51.32 0.23
N ALA A 677 -11.16 -50.16 -0.22
CA ALA A 677 -12.04 -50.03 -1.37
C ALA A 677 -11.57 -48.92 -2.29
N GLN A 678 -11.75 -49.10 -3.60
CA GLN A 678 -11.56 -48.08 -4.61
C GLN A 678 -12.82 -48.02 -5.46
N PHE A 679 -13.40 -46.84 -5.61
CA PHE A 679 -14.65 -46.70 -6.35
C PHE A 679 -14.90 -45.27 -6.80
N ARG A 680 -15.87 -45.13 -7.70
CA ARG A 680 -16.34 -43.83 -8.17
C ARG A 680 -17.83 -43.67 -7.89
N ILE A 681 -18.23 -42.43 -7.68
CA ILE A 681 -19.61 -41.97 -7.53
C ILE A 681 -19.89 -41.00 -8.66
N GLY A 682 -20.80 -41.35 -9.57
CA GLY A 682 -21.27 -40.44 -10.61
C GLY A 682 -22.52 -39.70 -10.15
N ILE A 683 -22.63 -38.42 -10.51
CA ILE A 683 -23.72 -37.52 -10.12
C ILE A 683 -24.10 -36.66 -11.33
N THR A 684 -25.39 -36.63 -11.67
CA THR A 684 -25.91 -35.78 -12.75
C THR A 684 -27.36 -35.37 -12.48
N LYS A 685 -27.87 -34.36 -13.19
CA LYS A 685 -29.25 -33.87 -13.05
C LYS A 685 -29.91 -33.79 -14.42
N GLY A 686 -31.02 -34.50 -14.60
CA GLY A 686 -31.82 -34.47 -15.84
C GLY A 686 -31.40 -35.43 -16.96
N ALA A 687 -30.66 -36.50 -16.65
CA ALA A 687 -30.11 -37.42 -17.63
C ALA A 687 -31.16 -38.19 -18.47
N ASP A 688 -30.97 -38.16 -19.80
CA ASP A 688 -31.57 -39.10 -20.76
C ASP A 688 -30.98 -40.52 -20.61
N ASP A 689 -31.52 -41.50 -21.34
CA ASP A 689 -31.07 -42.90 -21.26
C ASP A 689 -29.57 -43.06 -21.60
N ALA A 690 -29.07 -42.24 -22.52
CA ALA A 690 -27.65 -42.24 -22.92
C ALA A 690 -26.75 -41.73 -21.79
N THR A 691 -27.14 -40.64 -21.14
CA THR A 691 -26.43 -40.06 -19.98
C THR A 691 -26.50 -41.00 -18.78
N ARG A 692 -27.60 -41.73 -18.59
CA ARG A 692 -27.71 -42.77 -17.56
C ARG A 692 -26.78 -43.96 -17.82
N ALA A 693 -26.64 -44.41 -19.06
CA ALA A 693 -25.68 -45.45 -19.42
C ALA A 693 -24.22 -44.96 -19.25
N ALA A 694 -23.93 -43.71 -19.61
CA ALA A 694 -22.63 -43.09 -19.39
C ALA A 694 -22.30 -42.93 -17.91
N LEU A 695 -23.27 -42.52 -17.08
CA LEU A 695 -23.16 -42.46 -15.61
C LEU A 695 -22.72 -43.82 -15.03
N ILE A 696 -23.39 -44.90 -15.43
CA ILE A 696 -23.05 -46.28 -15.02
C ILE A 696 -21.62 -46.64 -15.44
N ASN A 697 -21.25 -46.35 -16.69
CA ASN A 697 -19.93 -46.69 -17.23
C ASN A 697 -18.80 -45.88 -16.58
N ALA A 698 -18.99 -44.58 -16.41
CA ALA A 698 -18.01 -43.69 -15.79
C ALA A 698 -17.79 -44.05 -14.32
N ALA A 699 -18.85 -44.47 -13.61
CA ALA A 699 -18.69 -45.00 -12.27
C ALA A 699 -17.77 -46.24 -12.26
N ARG A 700 -17.80 -47.10 -13.29
CA ARG A 700 -17.12 -48.41 -13.34
C ARG A 700 -15.63 -48.37 -13.73
N LEU A 701 -15.12 -47.26 -14.24
CA LEU A 701 -13.72 -47.15 -14.64
C LEU A 701 -12.80 -47.08 -13.41
N PRO A 702 -11.84 -48.00 -13.22
CA PRO A 702 -10.92 -47.94 -12.10
C PRO A 702 -9.92 -46.79 -12.29
N LEU A 703 -9.80 -45.92 -11.28
CA LEU A 703 -8.73 -44.93 -11.17
C LEU A 703 -8.16 -45.00 -9.75
N ASP A 704 -6.88 -45.34 -9.64
CA ASP A 704 -6.17 -45.37 -8.36
C ASP A 704 -5.52 -44.02 -8.09
N LEU A 705 -6.12 -43.24 -7.18
CA LEU A 705 -5.61 -41.92 -6.78
C LEU A 705 -4.24 -41.96 -6.08
N ALA A 706 -3.81 -43.10 -5.52
CA ALA A 706 -2.51 -43.19 -4.85
C ALA A 706 -1.34 -42.92 -5.82
N SER A 707 -1.52 -43.24 -7.11
CA SER A 707 -0.56 -42.93 -8.16
C SER A 707 -0.31 -41.43 -8.37
N LEU A 708 -1.29 -40.58 -8.02
CA LEU A 708 -1.23 -39.13 -8.17
C LEU A 708 -0.72 -38.42 -6.91
N THR A 709 -0.24 -39.17 -5.91
CA THR A 709 0.27 -38.63 -4.63
C THR A 709 1.79 -38.62 -4.54
N LYS A 710 2.49 -38.84 -5.66
CA LYS A 710 3.96 -38.97 -5.74
C LYS A 710 4.67 -37.75 -6.34
N GLY A 711 3.94 -36.65 -6.45
CA GLY A 711 4.35 -35.45 -7.17
C GLY A 711 4.03 -35.53 -8.65
N GLY A 712 3.67 -34.39 -9.23
CA GLY A 712 3.28 -34.26 -10.63
C GLY A 712 4.20 -33.30 -11.39
N PRO A 713 3.99 -33.07 -12.69
CA PRO A 713 4.73 -32.04 -13.40
C PRO A 713 4.48 -30.65 -12.81
N ALA A 714 5.53 -29.87 -12.56
CA ALA A 714 5.42 -28.45 -12.18
C ALA A 714 4.50 -27.66 -13.12
N HIS A 715 3.59 -26.88 -12.54
CA HIS A 715 2.78 -25.88 -13.24
C HIS A 715 3.58 -24.64 -13.59
N TRP A 716 4.58 -24.31 -12.77
CA TRP A 716 5.33 -23.06 -12.84
C TRP A 716 6.84 -23.28 -12.91
N PRO A 717 7.33 -24.00 -13.93
CA PRO A 717 8.74 -24.37 -14.04
C PRO A 717 9.67 -23.19 -14.35
N GLN A 718 9.13 -22.02 -14.71
CA GLN A 718 9.91 -20.85 -15.11
C GLN A 718 10.25 -19.92 -13.95
N ASP A 719 11.46 -19.37 -13.99
CA ASP A 719 11.84 -18.21 -13.19
C ASP A 719 11.38 -16.93 -13.87
N VAL A 720 10.87 -16.00 -13.07
CA VAL A 720 10.64 -14.61 -13.47
C VAL A 720 11.80 -13.77 -12.97
N ILE A 721 12.51 -13.16 -13.91
CA ILE A 721 13.68 -12.34 -13.61
C ILE A 721 13.24 -10.90 -13.37
N THR A 722 13.68 -10.34 -12.24
CA THR A 722 13.52 -8.91 -11.94
C THR A 722 14.87 -8.30 -11.58
N GLN A 723 14.93 -6.98 -11.49
CA GLN A 723 16.15 -6.25 -11.14
C GLN A 723 15.91 -5.47 -9.85
N GLY A 724 16.64 -5.83 -8.80
CA GLY A 724 16.63 -5.12 -7.54
C GLY A 724 17.16 -3.69 -7.71
N ILE A 725 16.66 -2.79 -6.87
CA ILE A 725 17.03 -1.38 -6.91
C ILE A 725 17.79 -1.07 -5.63
N PRO A 726 19.12 -0.83 -5.69
CA PRO A 726 19.88 -0.38 -4.54
C PRO A 726 19.34 0.95 -4.00
N GLY A 727 19.31 1.06 -2.67
CA GLY A 727 18.93 2.26 -1.95
C GLY A 727 20.04 3.31 -1.91
N ASP A 728 19.64 4.56 -1.69
CA ASP A 728 20.56 5.67 -1.47
C ASP A 728 21.21 5.60 -0.08
N ASP A 729 22.55 5.62 -0.05
CA ASP A 729 23.36 5.55 1.17
C ASP A 729 23.62 6.94 1.80
N ASN A 730 22.96 8.00 1.32
CA ASN A 730 23.14 9.37 1.84
C ASN A 730 22.66 9.57 3.29
N GLY A 731 21.62 8.86 3.72
CA GLY A 731 21.05 8.92 5.07
C GLY A 731 21.60 7.86 6.04
N PRO A 732 21.10 7.81 7.29
CA PRO A 732 21.47 6.78 8.28
C PRO A 732 21.08 5.35 7.87
N PHE A 733 20.05 5.25 7.02
CA PHE A 733 19.57 4.00 6.47
C PHE A 733 19.41 4.13 4.96
N ALA A 734 19.73 3.05 4.27
CA ALA A 734 19.44 2.86 2.86
C ALA A 734 18.42 1.74 2.69
N THR A 735 17.47 1.93 1.76
CA THR A 735 16.42 0.94 1.48
C THR A 735 16.58 0.44 0.06
N ASP A 736 17.03 -0.80 -0.08
CA ASP A 736 17.02 -1.50 -1.37
C ASP A 736 15.61 -2.06 -1.62
N VAL A 737 15.13 -1.98 -2.85
CA VAL A 737 13.86 -2.55 -3.29
C VAL A 737 14.12 -3.90 -3.94
N ILE A 738 13.61 -4.96 -3.33
CA ILE A 738 13.62 -6.30 -3.88
C ILE A 738 12.40 -6.40 -4.80
N THR A 739 12.58 -5.99 -6.05
CA THR A 739 11.48 -5.86 -7.01
C THR A 739 10.84 -7.22 -7.24
N HIS A 740 9.54 -7.31 -6.97
CA HIS A 740 8.75 -8.50 -7.26
C HIS A 740 8.19 -8.40 -8.69
N PRO A 741 7.82 -9.53 -9.33
CA PRO A 741 7.20 -9.52 -10.65
C PRO A 741 6.00 -8.55 -10.72
N ASP A 742 5.97 -7.71 -11.74
CA ASP A 742 4.82 -6.86 -12.04
C ASP A 742 3.83 -7.60 -12.95
N ALA A 743 2.72 -6.95 -13.33
CA ALA A 743 1.70 -7.58 -14.17
C ALA A 743 2.18 -7.97 -15.58
N ALA A 744 3.25 -7.36 -16.09
CA ALA A 744 3.82 -7.67 -17.41
C ALA A 744 4.80 -8.85 -17.33
N ALA A 745 5.59 -8.91 -16.25
CA ALA A 745 6.55 -9.99 -16.01
C ALA A 745 5.91 -11.26 -15.42
N ASN A 746 4.71 -11.15 -14.85
CA ASN A 746 4.01 -12.24 -14.15
C ASN A 746 2.96 -12.91 -15.06
N PRO A 747 3.27 -14.08 -15.69
CA PRO A 747 2.37 -14.73 -16.64
C PRO A 747 1.09 -15.27 -15.99
N TRP A 748 1.06 -15.39 -14.67
CA TRP A 748 -0.10 -15.89 -13.92
C TRP A 748 -0.99 -14.79 -13.39
N GLN A 749 -0.65 -13.53 -13.65
CA GLN A 749 -1.37 -12.37 -13.13
C GLN A 749 -1.55 -12.44 -11.60
N SER A 750 -0.59 -13.06 -10.91
CA SER A 750 -0.63 -13.15 -9.45
C SER A 750 -0.55 -11.76 -8.83
N TRP A 751 -1.51 -11.44 -7.97
CA TRP A 751 -1.53 -10.16 -7.30
C TRP A 751 -0.63 -10.20 -6.07
N LEU A 752 0.64 -9.85 -6.25
CA LEU A 752 1.72 -9.97 -5.27
C LEU A 752 1.62 -8.96 -4.12
N ARG A 753 0.59 -9.11 -3.28
CA ARG A 753 0.44 -8.42 -2.00
C ARG A 753 1.14 -9.24 -0.92
N LEU A 754 2.42 -8.95 -0.70
CA LEU A 754 3.32 -9.77 0.12
C LEU A 754 3.01 -9.63 1.61
N THR A 755 3.02 -10.73 2.37
CA THR A 755 2.51 -10.74 3.75
C THR A 755 3.33 -11.54 4.74
N GLY A 756 4.35 -12.28 4.29
CA GLY A 756 5.27 -13.01 5.16
C GLY A 756 6.40 -13.64 4.37
N PHE A 757 7.54 -13.82 5.02
CA PHE A 757 8.70 -14.47 4.42
C PHE A 757 9.64 -15.03 5.50
N ASP A 758 10.52 -15.93 5.08
CA ASP A 758 11.66 -16.39 5.87
C ASP A 758 12.79 -16.84 4.94
N PHE A 759 14.01 -16.88 5.47
CA PHE A 759 15.21 -17.23 4.70
C PHE A 759 15.48 -18.73 4.69
N TYR A 760 15.97 -19.23 3.55
CA TYR A 760 16.54 -20.57 3.49
C TYR A 760 17.89 -20.62 4.22
N PRO A 761 18.38 -21.81 4.61
CA PRO A 761 19.69 -21.96 5.25
C PRO A 761 20.87 -21.45 4.42
N ASP A 762 20.74 -21.39 3.09
CA ASP A 762 21.74 -20.82 2.19
C ASP A 762 21.83 -19.28 2.25
N ALA A 763 20.90 -18.63 2.95
CA ALA A 763 20.74 -17.19 3.12
C ALA A 763 20.47 -16.39 1.82
N ASP A 764 20.93 -16.83 0.66
CA ASP A 764 20.67 -16.14 -0.61
C ASP A 764 19.21 -16.25 -1.08
N ARG A 765 18.47 -17.24 -0.58
CA ARG A 765 17.07 -17.45 -0.93
C ARG A 765 16.11 -17.13 0.21
N ALA A 766 14.90 -16.70 -0.15
CA ALA A 766 13.76 -16.62 0.75
C ALA A 766 12.51 -17.26 0.14
N ALA A 767 11.63 -17.78 0.98
CA ALA A 767 10.24 -18.06 0.62
C ALA A 767 9.35 -16.89 1.06
N VAL A 768 8.42 -16.45 0.21
CA VAL A 768 7.57 -15.27 0.43
C VAL A 768 6.12 -15.64 0.10
N CYS A 769 5.19 -15.41 1.04
CA CYS A 769 3.76 -15.63 0.83
C CYS A 769 3.01 -14.34 0.49
N THR A 770 1.87 -14.49 -0.20
CA THR A 770 1.00 -13.39 -0.60
C THR A 770 -0.37 -13.53 0.05
N TRP A 771 -1.06 -12.40 0.26
CA TRP A 771 -2.42 -12.39 0.78
C TRP A 771 -3.43 -13.11 -0.13
N MET A 772 -3.09 -13.30 -1.42
CA MET A 772 -3.92 -13.97 -2.41
C MET A 772 -3.67 -15.47 -2.54
N GLY A 773 -2.88 -16.03 -1.64
CA GLY A 773 -2.76 -17.48 -1.51
C GLY A 773 -1.54 -18.09 -2.18
N ASP A 774 -0.60 -17.28 -2.65
CA ASP A 774 0.60 -17.79 -3.32
C ASP A 774 1.80 -17.85 -2.38
N VAL A 775 2.72 -18.75 -2.70
CA VAL A 775 4.07 -18.76 -2.14
C VAL A 775 5.07 -18.79 -3.29
N TRP A 776 6.10 -17.96 -3.15
CA TRP A 776 7.17 -17.79 -4.12
C TRP A 776 8.51 -18.00 -3.44
N THR A 777 9.49 -18.50 -4.17
CA THR A 777 10.90 -18.39 -3.79
C THR A 777 11.55 -17.25 -4.56
N VAL A 778 12.47 -16.54 -3.90
CA VAL A 778 13.33 -15.54 -4.54
C VAL A 778 14.79 -15.82 -4.20
N SER A 779 15.68 -15.75 -5.18
CA SER A 779 17.14 -15.86 -5.02
C SER A 779 17.88 -14.59 -5.45
N GLY A 780 19.15 -14.48 -5.07
CA GLY A 780 20.01 -13.32 -5.36
C GLY A 780 19.95 -12.23 -4.28
N LEU A 781 19.44 -12.55 -3.09
CA LEU A 781 19.22 -11.57 -2.01
C LEU A 781 20.51 -11.06 -1.37
N THR A 782 21.61 -11.81 -1.48
CA THR A 782 22.89 -11.47 -0.82
C THR A 782 23.79 -10.54 -1.65
N GLN A 783 23.39 -10.23 -2.89
CA GLN A 783 24.17 -9.38 -3.79
C GLN A 783 24.35 -7.95 -3.26
N GLN A 784 25.54 -7.40 -3.52
CA GLN A 784 25.94 -6.02 -3.19
C GLN A 784 26.74 -5.42 -4.35
N PRO A 785 26.22 -4.41 -5.08
CA PRO A 785 24.87 -3.86 -4.94
C PRO A 785 23.78 -4.89 -5.27
N LEU A 786 22.55 -4.67 -4.81
CA LEU A 786 21.41 -5.51 -5.18
C LEU A 786 21.23 -5.48 -6.71
N GLY A 787 21.09 -6.65 -7.34
CA GLY A 787 21.05 -6.79 -8.79
C GLY A 787 19.95 -7.76 -9.25
N GLU A 788 20.31 -8.75 -10.05
CA GLU A 788 19.36 -9.70 -10.62
C GLU A 788 18.67 -10.54 -9.53
N LEU A 789 17.35 -10.66 -9.60
CA LEU A 789 16.53 -11.48 -8.71
C LEU A 789 15.79 -12.53 -9.53
N LYS A 790 15.71 -13.76 -9.03
CA LYS A 790 14.98 -14.84 -9.68
C LYS A 790 13.81 -15.28 -8.82
N TRP A 791 12.60 -15.10 -9.32
CA TRP A 791 11.36 -15.44 -8.65
C TRP A 791 10.74 -16.69 -9.26
N ARG A 792 10.43 -17.68 -8.44
CA ARG A 792 9.69 -18.88 -8.86
C ARG A 792 8.47 -19.05 -7.99
N ARG A 793 7.30 -19.25 -8.60
CA ARG A 793 6.07 -19.56 -7.88
C ARG A 793 6.10 -21.04 -7.50
N ILE A 794 5.86 -21.35 -6.23
CA ILE A 794 5.96 -22.73 -5.72
C ILE A 794 4.65 -23.25 -5.13
N ALA A 795 3.70 -22.38 -4.79
CA ALA A 795 2.36 -22.75 -4.33
C ALA A 795 1.33 -21.68 -4.69
N SER A 796 0.05 -22.05 -4.69
CA SER A 796 -1.07 -21.14 -4.94
C SER A 796 -2.31 -21.51 -4.15
N GLY A 797 -3.33 -20.65 -4.15
CA GLY A 797 -4.69 -21.01 -3.72
C GLY A 797 -4.88 -21.22 -2.23
N LEU A 798 -3.90 -20.85 -1.39
CA LEU A 798 -4.01 -20.86 0.07
C LEU A 798 -4.95 -19.75 0.58
N PHE A 799 -5.57 -19.93 1.74
CA PHE A 799 -6.52 -18.95 2.26
C PHE A 799 -5.83 -17.82 3.04
N GLN A 800 -5.72 -16.63 2.44
CA GLN A 800 -5.18 -15.41 3.06
C GLN A 800 -3.92 -15.63 3.94
N PRO A 801 -2.80 -16.14 3.39
CA PRO A 801 -1.53 -16.24 4.11
C PRO A 801 -1.10 -14.90 4.72
N LEU A 802 -0.77 -14.89 6.02
CA LEU A 802 -0.34 -13.70 6.76
C LEU A 802 0.88 -13.96 7.66
N GLY A 803 1.60 -15.04 7.38
CA GLY A 803 2.99 -15.23 7.78
C GLY A 803 3.54 -16.59 7.38
N LEU A 804 4.87 -16.69 7.45
CA LEU A 804 5.64 -17.81 6.93
C LEU A 804 6.86 -18.03 7.83
N LYS A 805 7.22 -19.31 8.04
CA LYS A 805 8.47 -19.72 8.69
C LYS A 805 9.10 -20.88 7.95
N ILE A 806 10.43 -20.89 7.86
CA ILE A 806 11.20 -22.05 7.42
C ILE A 806 11.80 -22.69 8.67
N ILE A 807 11.49 -23.97 8.91
CA ILE A 807 12.01 -24.74 10.04
C ILE A 807 12.57 -26.05 9.52
N ASN A 808 13.86 -26.28 9.75
CA ASN A 808 14.57 -27.46 9.26
C ASN A 808 14.39 -27.70 7.75
N GLY A 809 14.38 -26.61 6.97
CA GLY A 809 14.18 -26.63 5.51
C GLY A 809 12.72 -26.76 5.05
N ALA A 810 11.76 -27.05 5.95
CA ALA A 810 10.34 -27.12 5.62
C ALA A 810 9.66 -25.76 5.73
N ILE A 811 8.79 -25.45 4.77
CA ILE A 811 8.03 -24.19 4.73
C ILE A 811 6.69 -24.39 5.44
N PHE A 812 6.43 -23.54 6.44
CA PHE A 812 5.16 -23.44 7.14
C PHE A 812 4.50 -22.09 6.83
N VAL A 813 3.20 -22.10 6.54
CA VAL A 813 2.43 -20.93 6.13
C VAL A 813 1.20 -20.80 7.02
N CYS A 814 1.06 -19.65 7.70
CA CYS A 814 -0.11 -19.35 8.51
C CYS A 814 -1.22 -18.81 7.60
N CYS A 815 -2.22 -19.66 7.34
CA CYS A 815 -3.42 -19.34 6.58
C CYS A 815 -4.59 -19.06 7.52
N ARG A 816 -5.66 -18.46 6.98
CA ARG A 816 -6.86 -18.15 7.76
C ARG A 816 -7.62 -19.40 8.20
N ASP A 817 -7.48 -20.52 7.51
CA ASP A 817 -8.17 -21.80 7.78
C ASP A 817 -7.28 -22.86 8.45
N GLN A 818 -5.96 -22.77 8.27
CA GLN A 818 -5.01 -23.78 8.73
C GLN A 818 -3.58 -23.22 8.89
N LEU A 819 -2.74 -23.93 9.63
CA LEU A 819 -1.29 -23.89 9.48
C LEU A 819 -0.91 -24.93 8.43
N ALA A 820 -0.45 -24.48 7.27
CA ALA A 820 -0.08 -25.35 6.16
C ALA A 820 1.42 -25.66 6.18
N LYS A 821 1.79 -26.90 5.84
CA LYS A 821 3.17 -27.30 5.58
C LYS A 821 3.31 -27.72 4.11
N LEU A 822 4.28 -27.17 3.41
CA LEU A 822 4.46 -27.39 1.98
C LEU A 822 5.50 -28.48 1.72
N HIS A 823 5.17 -29.44 0.85
CA HIS A 823 6.05 -30.52 0.44
C HIS A 823 6.22 -30.55 -1.08
N ASP A 824 7.47 -30.51 -1.51
CA ASP A 824 7.92 -30.87 -2.85
C ASP A 824 8.30 -32.38 -2.79
N LEU A 825 7.51 -33.23 -3.43
CA LEU A 825 7.63 -34.69 -3.30
C LEU A 825 8.53 -35.30 -4.38
N ASN A 826 8.78 -34.56 -5.46
CA ASN A 826 9.56 -35.02 -6.61
C ASN A 826 10.85 -34.20 -6.85
N ALA A 827 11.13 -33.20 -6.00
CA ALA A 827 12.26 -32.30 -6.04
C ALA A 827 12.33 -31.42 -7.31
N ASP A 828 11.19 -31.05 -7.90
CA ASP A 828 11.12 -30.17 -9.07
C ASP A 828 11.01 -28.67 -8.74
N GLY A 829 10.99 -28.34 -7.44
CA GLY A 829 10.91 -26.99 -6.92
C GLY A 829 9.49 -26.42 -6.83
N GLU A 830 8.44 -27.23 -7.01
CA GLU A 830 7.03 -26.87 -6.77
C GLU A 830 6.43 -27.69 -5.61
N THR A 831 5.40 -27.15 -4.95
CA THR A 831 4.68 -27.88 -3.89
C THR A 831 3.66 -28.85 -4.50
N ASP A 832 3.87 -30.14 -4.27
CA ASP A 832 2.95 -31.22 -4.65
C ASP A 832 1.91 -31.51 -3.57
N PHE A 833 2.25 -31.32 -2.29
CA PHE A 833 1.34 -31.58 -1.17
C PHE A 833 1.33 -30.43 -0.19
N ILE A 834 0.15 -29.86 0.00
CA ILE A 834 -0.15 -28.88 1.03
C ILE A 834 -0.75 -29.64 2.21
N GLU A 835 0.09 -29.98 3.18
CA GLU A 835 -0.31 -30.66 4.40
C GLU A 835 -1.06 -29.68 5.33
N CYS A 836 -2.24 -30.11 5.80
CA CYS A 836 -2.95 -29.45 6.89
C CYS A 836 -2.31 -29.85 8.22
N PHE A 837 -1.23 -29.14 8.60
CA PHE A 837 -0.48 -29.45 9.81
C PHE A 837 -1.34 -29.21 11.07
N ASN A 838 -2.11 -28.11 11.09
CA ASN A 838 -3.13 -27.84 12.10
C ASN A 838 -4.31 -27.04 11.51
N SER A 839 -5.55 -27.32 11.94
CA SER A 839 -6.76 -26.57 11.55
C SER A 839 -7.72 -26.33 12.72
N ASP A 840 -7.22 -26.35 13.96
CA ASP A 840 -8.07 -26.31 15.16
C ASP A 840 -8.84 -24.98 15.29
N HIS A 841 -8.23 -23.86 14.89
CA HIS A 841 -8.88 -22.57 15.04
C HIS A 841 -10.11 -22.44 14.14
N GLN A 842 -11.17 -21.83 14.67
CA GLN A 842 -12.42 -21.67 13.93
C GLN A 842 -12.45 -20.40 13.09
N VAL A 843 -13.16 -20.47 11.96
CA VAL A 843 -13.36 -19.37 11.00
C VAL A 843 -14.86 -19.07 10.86
N THR A 844 -15.19 -17.80 10.66
CA THR A 844 -16.52 -17.31 10.33
C THR A 844 -16.50 -16.57 8.98
N GLU A 845 -17.67 -16.13 8.52
CA GLU A 845 -17.82 -15.35 7.28
C GLU A 845 -17.38 -13.89 7.45
N HIS A 846 -17.02 -13.49 8.66
CA HIS A 846 -16.69 -12.11 8.95
C HIS A 846 -15.39 -11.70 8.25
N PHE A 847 -15.38 -10.63 7.48
CA PHE A 847 -14.21 -10.28 6.66
C PHE A 847 -12.94 -9.93 7.47
N HIS A 848 -13.08 -9.58 8.76
CA HIS A 848 -12.02 -8.99 9.59
C HIS A 848 -11.77 -9.81 10.85
N GLU A 849 -11.21 -11.01 10.69
CA GLU A 849 -10.79 -11.94 11.76
C GLU A 849 -9.48 -12.68 11.41
N PHE A 850 -8.51 -11.91 10.93
CA PHE A 850 -7.23 -12.44 10.42
C PHE A 850 -6.46 -13.30 11.43
N ALA A 851 -5.78 -14.34 10.92
CA ALA A 851 -4.71 -15.06 11.60
C ALA A 851 -3.37 -14.43 11.19
N MET A 852 -2.65 -13.79 12.11
CA MET A 852 -1.51 -12.93 11.82
C MET A 852 -0.23 -13.40 12.51
N GLY A 853 0.85 -13.42 11.74
CA GLY A 853 2.21 -13.77 12.15
C GLY A 853 2.67 -15.03 11.44
N LEU A 854 3.92 -15.43 11.72
CA LEU A 854 4.17 -16.77 12.25
C LEU A 854 5.51 -16.74 12.99
N GLN A 855 5.50 -17.13 14.26
CA GLN A 855 6.68 -17.27 15.11
C GLN A 855 6.84 -18.74 15.53
N SER A 856 8.06 -19.14 15.91
CA SER A 856 8.32 -20.48 16.43
C SER A 856 9.43 -20.45 17.48
N ASP A 857 9.36 -21.36 18.44
CA ASP A 857 10.37 -21.55 19.48
C ASP A 857 11.33 -22.70 19.16
N ALA A 858 12.35 -22.89 20.01
CA ALA A 858 13.30 -23.98 19.86
C ALA A 858 12.70 -25.38 20.12
N ALA A 859 11.53 -25.47 20.74
CA ALA A 859 10.80 -26.73 20.92
C ALA A 859 9.96 -27.10 19.68
N GLY A 860 9.88 -26.21 18.69
CA GLY A 860 9.13 -26.42 17.45
C GLY A 860 7.66 -26.01 17.52
N ASN A 861 7.21 -25.37 18.60
CA ASN A 861 5.85 -24.84 18.67
C ASN A 861 5.68 -23.63 17.75
N PHE A 862 4.46 -23.37 17.30
CA PHE A 862 4.14 -22.21 16.45
C PHE A 862 3.24 -21.23 17.16
N TYR A 863 3.42 -19.94 16.90
CA TYR A 863 2.68 -18.86 17.55
C TYR A 863 2.17 -17.82 16.54
N TYR A 864 0.90 -17.46 16.67
CA TYR A 864 0.25 -16.43 15.86
C TYR A 864 -0.95 -15.85 16.62
N ALA A 865 -1.42 -14.67 16.21
CA ALA A 865 -2.59 -14.04 16.80
C ALA A 865 -3.81 -14.18 15.89
N LYS A 866 -5.00 -14.38 16.46
CA LYS A 866 -6.27 -14.34 15.73
C LYS A 866 -7.09 -13.14 16.17
N SER A 867 -7.42 -12.27 15.22
CA SER A 867 -8.18 -11.04 15.47
C SER A 867 -9.62 -11.33 15.94
N ALA A 868 -10.20 -10.39 16.69
CA ALA A 868 -11.63 -10.39 16.98
C ALA A 868 -12.41 -9.86 15.76
N ARG A 869 -13.74 -9.92 15.82
CA ARG A 869 -14.59 -9.40 14.76
C ARG A 869 -14.62 -7.88 14.80
N HIS A 870 -14.36 -7.24 13.66
CA HIS A 870 -14.55 -5.80 13.52
C HIS A 870 -15.98 -5.35 13.86
N ALA A 871 -16.12 -4.52 14.90
CA ALA A 871 -17.37 -3.86 15.32
C ALA A 871 -18.53 -4.80 15.70
N LEU A 872 -18.25 -6.09 15.89
CA LEU A 872 -19.23 -7.10 16.28
C LEU A 872 -18.69 -7.90 17.46
N LYS A 873 -19.60 -8.43 18.27
CA LYS A 873 -19.25 -9.40 19.30
C LYS A 873 -18.75 -10.69 18.66
N GLU A 874 -17.83 -11.31 19.37
CA GLU A 874 -17.32 -12.66 19.18
C GLU A 874 -18.42 -13.71 19.01
N VAL A 875 -18.11 -14.77 18.26
CA VAL A 875 -18.95 -15.97 18.12
C VAL A 875 -18.17 -17.24 18.48
N VAL A 876 -16.92 -17.36 18.03
CA VAL A 876 -16.04 -18.52 18.30
C VAL A 876 -14.89 -18.21 19.27
N ALA A 877 -14.36 -19.26 19.92
CA ALA A 877 -13.38 -19.19 21.00
C ALA A 877 -12.07 -18.46 20.64
N HIS A 878 -11.66 -18.54 19.38
CA HIS A 878 -10.38 -17.97 18.92
C HIS A 878 -10.45 -16.48 18.54
N HIS A 879 -11.59 -15.81 18.69
CA HIS A 879 -11.68 -14.37 18.40
C HIS A 879 -10.93 -13.51 19.43
N GLY A 880 -9.89 -12.81 18.99
CA GLY A 880 -9.14 -11.86 19.81
C GLY A 880 -8.14 -12.54 20.73
N THR A 881 -7.36 -13.48 20.19
CA THR A 881 -6.49 -14.39 20.96
C THR A 881 -5.06 -14.42 20.45
N LEU A 882 -4.12 -14.78 21.33
CA LEU A 882 -2.79 -15.27 20.99
C LEU A 882 -2.79 -16.79 21.11
N LEU A 883 -2.31 -17.50 20.09
CA LEU A 883 -2.39 -18.96 19.98
C LEU A 883 -1.01 -19.61 19.97
N ARG A 884 -0.94 -20.82 20.51
CA ARG A 884 0.20 -21.73 20.38
C ARG A 884 -0.26 -23.04 19.77
N VAL A 885 0.33 -23.45 18.64
CA VAL A 885 0.18 -24.79 18.08
C VAL A 885 1.35 -25.64 18.55
N SER A 886 1.06 -26.85 19.04
CA SER A 886 2.08 -27.81 19.46
C SER A 886 3.03 -28.18 18.32
N ALA A 887 4.27 -28.56 18.66
CA ALA A 887 5.30 -28.91 17.70
C ALA A 887 4.94 -30.07 16.74
N ASP A 888 3.94 -30.88 17.09
CA ASP A 888 3.41 -31.97 16.27
C ASP A 888 2.10 -31.60 15.53
N GLY A 889 1.62 -30.37 15.68
CA GLY A 889 0.39 -29.87 15.06
C GLY A 889 -0.90 -30.45 15.66
N THR A 890 -0.81 -31.22 16.75
CA THR A 890 -1.97 -31.95 17.27
C THR A 890 -2.90 -31.13 18.15
N HIS A 891 -2.45 -29.99 18.67
CA HIS A 891 -3.21 -29.18 19.60
C HIS A 891 -2.92 -27.69 19.46
N THR A 892 -3.93 -26.86 19.76
CA THR A 892 -3.83 -25.40 19.85
C THR A 892 -4.26 -24.92 21.25
N ASP A 893 -3.38 -24.18 21.92
CA ASP A 893 -3.65 -23.50 23.18
C ASP A 893 -3.96 -22.01 22.97
N ILE A 894 -4.86 -21.45 23.79
CA ILE A 894 -5.06 -19.99 23.91
C ILE A 894 -4.14 -19.46 25.02
N LEU A 895 -3.19 -18.61 24.67
CA LEU A 895 -2.19 -18.05 25.60
C LEU A 895 -2.61 -16.72 26.23
N ALA A 896 -3.50 -15.97 25.58
CA ALA A 896 -4.04 -14.70 26.05
C ALA A 896 -5.30 -14.32 25.25
N THR A 897 -6.16 -13.49 25.84
CA THR A 897 -7.42 -13.02 25.24
C THR A 897 -7.55 -11.50 25.29
N GLY A 898 -8.58 -10.96 24.62
CA GLY A 898 -8.92 -9.54 24.71
C GLY A 898 -8.15 -8.65 23.73
N PHE A 899 -7.71 -9.21 22.61
CA PHE A 899 -7.21 -8.43 21.48
C PHE A 899 -8.34 -8.06 20.52
N ARG A 900 -8.22 -6.92 19.83
CA ARG A 900 -9.18 -6.48 18.81
C ARG A 900 -8.77 -6.92 17.41
N ALA A 901 -7.58 -6.51 16.98
CA ALA A 901 -7.05 -6.73 15.65
C ALA A 901 -5.52 -6.87 15.70
N ALA A 902 -5.04 -7.88 16.42
CA ALA A 902 -3.61 -8.08 16.59
C ALA A 902 -2.91 -8.36 15.25
N ASN A 903 -1.91 -7.55 14.91
CA ASN A 903 -1.16 -7.66 13.66
C ASN A 903 0.27 -8.17 13.85
N GLY A 904 0.90 -7.82 14.98
CA GLY A 904 2.26 -8.22 15.30
C GLY A 904 2.33 -9.23 16.43
N VAL A 905 3.12 -10.28 16.24
CA VAL A 905 3.53 -11.21 17.30
C VAL A 905 5.05 -11.31 17.27
N CYS A 906 5.68 -10.99 18.38
CA CYS A 906 7.11 -11.15 18.59
C CYS A 906 7.33 -12.07 19.79
N LEU A 907 7.93 -13.24 19.56
CA LEU A 907 8.33 -14.14 20.65
C LEU A 907 9.66 -13.64 21.24
N ASN A 908 9.68 -13.42 22.55
CA ASN A 908 10.87 -12.98 23.26
C ASN A 908 11.72 -14.18 23.71
N PRO A 909 13.05 -13.98 23.92
CA PRO A 909 13.93 -15.04 24.40
C PRO A 909 13.54 -15.64 25.76
N ASP A 910 12.78 -14.91 26.58
CA ASP A 910 12.30 -15.37 27.89
C ASP A 910 10.95 -16.11 27.82
N GLY A 911 10.42 -16.36 26.61
CA GLY A 911 9.14 -17.02 26.38
C GLY A 911 7.92 -16.10 26.48
N THR A 912 8.09 -14.83 26.82
CA THR A 912 7.02 -13.82 26.74
C THR A 912 6.84 -13.33 25.31
N PHE A 913 5.84 -12.47 25.07
CA PHE A 913 5.56 -11.95 23.73
C PHE A 913 5.37 -10.44 23.73
N PHE A 914 5.75 -9.78 22.65
CA PHE A 914 5.13 -8.50 22.29
C PHE A 914 4.01 -8.73 21.29
N VAL A 915 2.85 -8.14 21.56
CA VAL A 915 1.68 -8.21 20.66
C VAL A 915 1.15 -6.80 20.43
N THR A 916 1.11 -6.36 19.16
CA THR A 916 0.45 -5.09 18.79
C THR A 916 -1.04 -5.28 18.60
N ASP A 917 -1.82 -4.25 18.94
CA ASP A 917 -3.26 -4.23 18.75
C ASP A 917 -3.74 -2.85 18.25
N GLN A 918 -4.83 -2.84 17.50
CA GLN A 918 -5.30 -1.67 16.75
C GLN A 918 -6.46 -0.94 17.44
N GLU A 919 -6.49 0.37 17.27
CA GLU A 919 -7.55 1.28 17.72
C GLU A 919 -8.94 0.80 17.26
N GLY A 920 -9.90 0.97 18.17
CA GLY A 920 -11.33 1.04 17.89
C GLY A 920 -12.17 0.65 19.10
N HIS A 921 -13.23 -0.15 18.91
CA HIS A 921 -14.12 -0.58 20.01
C HIS A 921 -13.30 -1.22 21.14
N TRP A 922 -13.46 -0.70 22.37
CA TRP A 922 -12.74 -1.10 23.58
C TRP A 922 -11.21 -0.95 23.56
N THR A 923 -10.67 -0.36 22.49
CA THR A 923 -9.23 -0.17 22.29
C THR A 923 -8.99 1.32 21.95
N PRO A 924 -8.83 2.19 22.97
CA PRO A 924 -8.88 3.65 22.80
C PRO A 924 -7.91 4.20 21.75
N LYS A 925 -6.73 3.58 21.64
CA LYS A 925 -5.68 3.87 20.66
C LYS A 925 -4.94 2.57 20.30
N ASN A 926 -4.08 2.62 19.30
CA ASN A 926 -3.16 1.50 19.00
C ASN A 926 -2.28 1.24 20.22
N ARG A 927 -1.71 0.04 20.34
CA ARG A 927 -0.93 -0.32 21.53
C ARG A 927 0.04 -1.46 21.29
N ILE A 928 1.09 -1.49 22.10
CA ILE A 928 2.02 -2.62 22.24
C ILE A 928 1.77 -3.26 23.61
N ASN A 929 1.59 -4.57 23.64
CA ASN A 929 1.38 -5.35 24.85
C ASN A 929 2.61 -6.21 25.14
N LEU A 930 3.04 -6.28 26.40
CA LEU A 930 3.91 -7.37 26.87
C LEU A 930 3.01 -8.47 27.43
N VAL A 931 3.08 -9.67 26.83
CA VAL A 931 2.21 -10.81 27.11
C VAL A 931 3.00 -11.93 27.76
N ARG A 932 2.58 -12.40 28.95
CA ARG A 932 3.27 -13.49 29.65
C ARG A 932 2.90 -14.85 29.06
N GLY A 933 1.72 -14.98 28.47
CA GLY A 933 1.24 -16.22 27.86
C GLY A 933 0.72 -17.22 28.87
N THR A 934 0.10 -16.72 29.95
CA THR A 934 -0.33 -17.53 31.10
C THR A 934 -1.67 -18.23 30.92
N GLY A 935 -2.39 -17.94 29.81
CA GLY A 935 -3.63 -18.61 29.46
C GLY A 935 -4.77 -17.63 29.14
N PRO A 936 -5.99 -18.13 28.94
CA PRO A 936 -7.13 -17.33 28.47
C PRO A 936 -7.57 -16.23 29.44
N ASP A 937 -7.22 -16.34 30.73
CA ASP A 937 -7.52 -15.32 31.74
C ASP A 937 -6.56 -14.12 31.70
N GLU A 938 -5.44 -14.21 30.96
CA GLU A 938 -4.57 -13.06 30.70
C GLU A 938 -5.20 -12.14 29.66
N PHE A 939 -5.98 -11.18 30.16
CA PHE A 939 -6.87 -10.37 29.35
C PHE A 939 -6.33 -8.98 29.03
N TYR A 940 -6.49 -8.61 27.76
CA TYR A 940 -5.98 -7.37 27.17
C TYR A 940 -7.08 -6.36 26.85
N GLY A 941 -8.30 -6.47 27.36
CA GLY A 941 -9.21 -5.30 27.44
C GLY A 941 -10.18 -5.07 26.29
N ASN A 942 -10.11 -5.78 25.16
CA ASN A 942 -11.17 -5.73 24.16
C ASN A 942 -12.38 -6.58 24.59
N MET A 943 -13.48 -5.93 24.99
CA MET A 943 -14.69 -6.61 25.48
C MET A 943 -15.54 -7.28 24.39
N PHE A 944 -15.17 -7.14 23.12
CA PHE A 944 -15.81 -7.84 21.98
C PHE A 944 -14.98 -9.07 21.52
N GLY A 945 -13.98 -9.47 22.31
CA GLY A 945 -13.25 -10.72 22.14
C GLY A 945 -13.92 -11.88 22.87
N TYR A 946 -13.49 -13.11 22.58
CA TYR A 946 -14.03 -14.28 23.27
C TYR A 946 -13.38 -14.50 24.64
N HIS A 947 -14.09 -14.08 25.68
CA HIS A 947 -13.74 -14.27 27.08
C HIS A 947 -14.99 -14.22 27.97
N ASN A 948 -14.82 -14.49 29.27
CA ASN A 948 -15.88 -14.44 30.29
C ASN A 948 -15.83 -13.20 31.19
N ILE A 949 -14.82 -12.33 31.01
CA ILE A 949 -14.65 -11.10 31.79
C ILE A 949 -15.76 -10.09 31.46
N THR A 950 -16.42 -9.56 32.50
CA THR A 950 -17.49 -8.56 32.38
C THR A 950 -17.12 -7.19 32.94
N ASP A 951 -16.08 -7.12 33.78
CA ASP A 951 -15.57 -5.84 34.29
C ASP A 951 -14.90 -5.05 33.17
N SER A 952 -15.48 -3.89 32.86
CA SER A 952 -15.00 -2.97 31.84
C SER A 952 -14.09 -1.87 32.38
N SER A 953 -13.65 -1.96 33.64
CA SER A 953 -12.66 -1.08 34.25
C SER A 953 -11.26 -1.28 33.66
N ASN A 954 -10.41 -0.25 33.69
CA ASN A 954 -9.02 -0.42 33.24
C ASN A 954 -8.21 -1.38 34.13
N SER A 955 -8.58 -1.55 35.40
CA SER A 955 -7.94 -2.51 36.32
C SER A 955 -8.18 -3.98 35.94
N ALA A 956 -9.23 -4.27 35.17
CA ALA A 956 -9.54 -5.64 34.74
C ALA A 956 -8.63 -6.16 33.60
N MET A 957 -7.88 -5.28 32.92
CA MET A 957 -6.98 -5.66 31.83
C MET A 957 -5.51 -5.52 32.23
N GLN A 958 -4.64 -6.34 31.61
CA GLN A 958 -3.21 -6.10 31.62
C GLN A 958 -2.91 -4.78 30.88
N GLN A 959 -2.17 -3.90 31.54
CA GLN A 959 -1.83 -2.60 30.96
C GLN A 959 -0.80 -2.75 29.84
N PRO A 960 -0.98 -2.08 28.69
CA PRO A 960 -0.03 -2.17 27.59
C PRO A 960 1.30 -1.52 27.95
N LEU A 961 2.37 -1.90 27.25
CA LEU A 961 3.65 -1.20 27.32
C LEU A 961 3.50 0.26 26.91
N CYS A 962 2.75 0.51 25.83
CA CYS A 962 2.38 1.87 25.47
C CYS A 962 1.10 1.94 24.63
N TRP A 963 0.42 3.08 24.73
CA TRP A 963 -0.61 3.54 23.82
C TRP A 963 0.01 4.42 22.74
N ILE A 964 -0.42 4.23 21.50
CA ILE A 964 0.13 4.85 20.32
C ILE A 964 -1.01 5.52 19.57
N THR A 965 -0.92 6.83 19.41
CA THR A 965 -1.97 7.58 18.73
C THR A 965 -1.92 7.28 17.24
N ASN A 966 -3.09 7.23 16.61
CA ASN A 966 -3.21 7.00 15.18
C ASN A 966 -2.56 8.11 14.32
N ALA A 967 -2.33 9.29 14.91
CA ALA A 967 -1.54 10.39 14.34
C ALA A 967 -0.04 10.08 14.27
N PHE A 968 0.45 9.28 15.21
CA PHE A 968 1.85 8.91 15.30
C PHE A 968 2.15 7.62 14.51
N ASP A 969 1.34 6.58 14.72
CA ASP A 969 1.30 5.39 13.88
C ASP A 969 -0.14 4.92 13.73
N ARG A 970 -0.65 4.92 12.49
CA ARG A 970 -2.03 4.55 12.18
C ARG A 970 -2.32 3.07 12.38
N SER A 971 -1.33 2.20 12.12
CA SER A 971 -1.51 0.76 12.27
C SER A 971 -0.17 0.07 12.52
N PRO A 972 0.25 -0.08 13.79
CA PRO A 972 1.42 -0.85 14.18
C PRO A 972 1.29 -2.31 13.76
N SER A 973 2.40 -2.96 13.41
CA SER A 973 2.43 -4.35 12.93
C SER A 973 3.44 -5.18 13.73
N GLU A 974 4.25 -6.03 13.10
CA GLU A 974 5.16 -6.94 13.82
C GLU A 974 6.27 -6.18 14.54
N LEU A 975 6.57 -6.59 15.78
CA LEU A 975 7.79 -6.18 16.47
C LEU A 975 8.91 -7.17 16.19
N VAL A 976 10.13 -6.65 16.08
CA VAL A 976 11.32 -7.45 15.79
C VAL A 976 12.48 -6.95 16.64
N TRP A 977 13.16 -7.86 17.32
CA TRP A 977 14.42 -7.55 17.97
C TRP A 977 15.52 -7.38 16.93
N VAL A 978 16.32 -6.32 17.05
CA VAL A 978 17.60 -6.24 16.36
C VAL A 978 18.56 -7.23 17.03
N PRO A 979 19.09 -8.24 16.31
CA PRO A 979 20.08 -9.15 16.87
C PRO A 979 21.27 -8.40 17.46
N LYS A 980 21.88 -8.94 18.53
CA LYS A 980 23.02 -8.29 19.19
C LYS A 980 24.25 -8.19 18.29
N ASP A 981 24.35 -9.11 17.33
CA ASP A 981 25.39 -9.26 16.32
C ASP A 981 24.96 -8.76 14.93
N ALA A 982 23.83 -8.06 14.81
CA ALA A 982 23.41 -7.44 13.56
C ALA A 982 24.41 -6.36 13.09
N LYS A 983 24.30 -5.93 11.83
CA LYS A 983 25.15 -4.87 11.28
C LYS A 983 24.50 -3.49 11.38
N TRP A 984 23.83 -3.24 12.51
CA TRP A 984 23.06 -2.02 12.79
C TRP A 984 23.70 -1.14 13.88
N GLY A 985 24.94 -1.46 14.27
CA GLY A 985 25.76 -0.62 15.13
C GLY A 985 25.09 -0.36 16.49
N PRO A 986 24.94 0.89 16.93
CA PRO A 986 24.35 1.22 18.24
C PRO A 986 22.88 0.78 18.42
N LEU A 987 22.18 0.40 17.34
CA LEU A 987 20.81 -0.11 17.42
C LEU A 987 20.74 -1.61 17.70
N ASN A 988 21.86 -2.33 17.69
CA ASN A 988 21.90 -3.75 18.05
C ASN A 988 21.28 -3.98 19.44
N GLY A 989 20.41 -4.98 19.54
CA GLY A 989 19.66 -5.26 20.77
C GLY A 989 18.48 -4.33 21.04
N SER A 990 18.16 -3.37 20.16
CA SER A 990 16.95 -2.56 20.26
C SER A 990 15.71 -3.35 19.80
N LEU A 991 14.53 -2.96 20.28
CA LEU A 991 13.25 -3.47 19.78
C LEU A 991 12.72 -2.54 18.69
N LEU A 992 12.34 -3.09 17.54
CA LEU A 992 11.69 -2.38 16.45
C LEU A 992 10.20 -2.68 16.41
N ASN A 993 9.41 -1.71 15.94
CA ASN A 993 8.01 -1.89 15.57
C ASN A 993 7.82 -1.45 14.11
N LEU A 994 7.17 -2.29 13.32
CA LEU A 994 6.78 -1.99 11.94
C LEU A 994 5.42 -1.31 11.88
N SER A 995 5.12 -0.64 10.76
CA SER A 995 3.84 0.01 10.53
C SER A 995 3.25 -0.33 9.17
N TYR A 996 2.10 -1.01 9.22
CA TYR A 996 1.23 -1.19 8.07
C TYR A 996 0.59 0.15 7.67
N GLY A 997 0.23 0.98 8.64
CA GLY A 997 -0.52 2.21 8.39
C GLY A 997 0.27 3.27 7.64
N TYR A 998 1.56 3.44 7.96
CA TYR A 998 2.41 4.51 7.42
C TYR A 998 3.61 4.02 6.60
N GLY A 999 3.89 2.71 6.55
CA GLY A 999 5.10 2.22 5.89
C GLY A 999 6.35 2.77 6.59
N LYS A 1000 6.43 2.65 7.93
CA LYS A 1000 7.55 3.14 8.74
C LYS A 1000 8.10 2.05 9.66
N ILE A 1001 9.29 2.30 10.20
CA ILE A 1001 9.92 1.51 11.27
C ILE A 1001 10.17 2.45 12.45
N TYR A 1002 9.97 1.95 13.67
CA TYR A 1002 10.16 2.69 14.91
C TYR A 1002 11.06 1.90 15.85
N THR A 1003 11.90 2.58 16.64
CA THR A 1003 12.45 1.99 17.86
C THR A 1003 11.39 2.00 18.96
N VAL A 1004 11.45 1.02 19.85
CA VAL A 1004 10.58 0.88 21.02
C VAL A 1004 11.42 0.89 22.29
N PRO A 1005 11.93 2.04 22.77
CA PRO A 1005 12.59 2.12 24.06
C PRO A 1005 11.56 1.94 25.20
N PHE A 1006 11.88 1.08 26.17
CA PHE A 1006 11.00 0.76 27.29
C PHE A 1006 11.77 0.39 28.56
N GLU A 1007 11.06 0.43 29.69
CA GLU A 1007 11.55 0.02 31.00
C GLU A 1007 10.51 -0.85 31.74
N LYS A 1008 10.91 -1.41 32.88
CA LYS A 1008 10.00 -1.98 33.88
C LYS A 1008 10.11 -1.14 35.16
N SER A 1009 9.07 -0.40 35.51
CA SER A 1009 8.99 0.39 36.74
C SER A 1009 8.04 -0.28 37.72
N GLY A 1010 8.51 -0.64 38.91
CA GLY A 1010 7.71 -1.41 39.89
C GLY A 1010 7.16 -2.74 39.36
N GLY A 1011 7.81 -3.33 38.34
CA GLY A 1011 7.34 -4.54 37.65
C GLY A 1011 6.36 -4.29 36.48
N GLN A 1012 5.81 -3.07 36.34
CA GLN A 1012 4.95 -2.69 35.22
C GLN A 1012 5.81 -2.27 34.00
N PRO A 1013 5.68 -2.93 32.84
CA PRO A 1013 6.30 -2.45 31.61
C PRO A 1013 5.68 -1.14 31.15
N GLN A 1014 6.50 -0.20 30.73
CA GLN A 1014 6.08 1.06 30.13
C GLN A 1014 7.14 1.56 29.14
N GLY A 1015 6.73 2.25 28.08
CA GLY A 1015 7.67 2.70 27.07
C GLY A 1015 7.06 3.64 26.05
N GLY A 1016 7.73 3.77 24.91
CA GLY A 1016 7.24 4.54 23.78
C GLY A 1016 7.87 4.12 22.46
N MET A 1017 7.46 4.78 21.39
CA MET A 1017 7.98 4.58 20.04
C MET A 1017 8.65 5.86 19.54
N CYS A 1018 9.70 5.72 18.74
CA CYS A 1018 10.30 6.81 17.99
C CYS A 1018 10.59 6.35 16.55
N ALA A 1019 10.16 7.10 15.54
CA ALA A 1019 10.35 6.70 14.14
C ALA A 1019 11.84 6.71 13.77
N LEU A 1020 12.29 5.76 12.96
CA LEU A 1020 13.61 5.80 12.35
C LEU A 1020 13.68 6.94 11.31
N PRO A 1021 14.84 7.61 11.17
CA PRO A 1021 15.06 8.65 10.17
C PRO A 1021 15.25 8.08 8.77
N MET A 1022 14.17 7.55 8.19
CA MET A 1022 14.16 7.00 6.84
C MET A 1022 12.86 7.38 6.12
N PRO A 1023 12.87 7.41 4.77
CA PRO A 1023 11.66 7.59 3.99
C PRO A 1023 10.61 6.52 4.30
N GLN A 1024 9.34 6.86 4.08
CA GLN A 1024 8.25 5.88 4.17
C GLN A 1024 8.34 4.89 3.00
N PHE A 1025 8.01 3.64 3.27
CA PHE A 1025 7.80 2.65 2.22
C PHE A 1025 6.54 2.99 1.42
N PRO A 1026 6.46 2.65 0.12
CA PRO A 1026 5.30 2.93 -0.73
C PRO A 1026 4.10 2.01 -0.43
N THR A 1027 4.27 1.02 0.45
CA THR A 1027 3.21 0.15 0.99
C THR A 1027 3.31 0.05 2.52
N GLY A 1028 2.29 -0.51 3.16
CA GLY A 1028 2.36 -0.85 4.58
C GLY A 1028 3.31 -2.02 4.82
N VAL A 1029 4.22 -1.91 5.79
CA VAL A 1029 5.12 -3.02 6.15
C VAL A 1029 4.60 -3.75 7.38
N MET A 1030 4.54 -5.09 7.31
CA MET A 1030 3.88 -5.89 8.35
C MET A 1030 4.69 -7.07 8.87
N ARG A 1031 5.67 -7.57 8.11
CA ARG A 1031 6.58 -8.62 8.58
C ARG A 1031 8.01 -8.23 8.32
N GLY A 1032 8.90 -8.59 9.23
CA GLY A 1032 10.33 -8.34 9.05
C GLY A 1032 11.22 -9.34 9.74
N ARG A 1033 12.41 -9.55 9.19
CA ARG A 1033 13.40 -10.50 9.68
C ARG A 1033 14.78 -9.91 9.48
N PHE A 1034 15.67 -10.11 10.44
CA PHE A 1034 17.09 -9.89 10.22
C PHE A 1034 17.66 -11.09 9.48
N HIS A 1035 18.42 -10.80 8.44
CA HIS A 1035 19.01 -11.83 7.61
C HIS A 1035 20.26 -12.42 8.30
N PRO A 1036 20.40 -13.76 8.33
CA PRO A 1036 21.30 -14.45 9.25
C PRO A 1036 22.79 -14.27 8.94
N THR A 1037 23.17 -13.87 7.73
CA THR A 1037 24.58 -13.77 7.33
C THR A 1037 25.03 -12.33 7.06
N ASP A 1038 24.22 -11.53 6.36
CA ASP A 1038 24.56 -10.13 6.10
C ASP A 1038 24.23 -9.19 7.28
N GLY A 1039 23.40 -9.64 8.23
CA GLY A 1039 23.01 -8.89 9.43
C GLY A 1039 22.13 -7.66 9.17
N GLN A 1040 21.52 -7.56 7.99
CA GLN A 1040 20.64 -6.46 7.60
C GLN A 1040 19.16 -6.82 7.79
N PHE A 1041 18.30 -5.79 7.83
CA PHE A 1041 16.88 -5.98 8.09
C PHE A 1041 16.12 -6.10 6.77
N TYR A 1042 15.27 -7.11 6.64
CA TYR A 1042 14.37 -7.26 5.51
C TYR A 1042 12.94 -7.09 5.99
N ALA A 1043 12.09 -6.50 5.16
CA ALA A 1043 10.68 -6.27 5.47
C ALA A 1043 9.80 -6.40 4.25
N CYS A 1044 8.61 -7.00 4.42
CA CYS A 1044 7.58 -7.04 3.40
C CYS A 1044 6.24 -6.54 3.94
N GLY A 1045 5.35 -6.21 3.02
CA GLY A 1045 3.97 -5.96 3.35
C GLY A 1045 3.12 -5.58 2.14
N MET A 1046 1.94 -5.05 2.43
CA MET A 1046 0.89 -4.81 1.45
C MET A 1046 0.02 -3.61 1.82
N PHE A 1047 -0.87 -3.24 0.89
CA PHE A 1047 -2.00 -2.36 1.13
C PHE A 1047 -3.30 -3.03 0.68
N ALA A 1048 -4.36 -2.84 1.46
CA ALA A 1048 -5.66 -3.41 1.17
C ALA A 1048 -6.86 -2.47 1.42
N TRP A 1049 -6.89 -1.74 2.54
CA TRP A 1049 -8.02 -0.82 2.83
C TRP A 1049 -7.65 0.39 3.68
N ALA A 1050 -6.88 0.23 4.77
CA ALA A 1050 -6.55 1.30 5.70
C ALA A 1050 -5.03 1.52 5.87
N GLY A 1051 -4.47 2.42 5.06
CA GLY A 1051 -3.09 2.90 5.15
C GLY A 1051 -2.89 4.18 4.32
N ASN A 1052 -1.86 4.95 4.62
CA ASN A 1052 -1.51 6.13 3.82
C ASN A 1052 -0.70 5.78 2.56
N GLN A 1053 -0.20 4.55 2.49
CA GLN A 1053 0.66 4.02 1.44
C GLN A 1053 -0.14 3.00 0.63
N SER A 1054 -0.22 3.18 -0.69
CA SER A 1054 -1.22 2.51 -1.54
C SER A 1054 -0.67 1.47 -2.50
N GLN A 1055 0.65 1.28 -2.59
CA GLN A 1055 1.21 0.21 -3.42
C GLN A 1055 0.69 -1.14 -2.91
N PRO A 1056 0.18 -2.04 -3.78
CA PRO A 1056 -0.45 -3.28 -3.32
C PRO A 1056 0.46 -4.18 -2.48
N GLY A 1057 1.76 -4.24 -2.78
CA GLY A 1057 2.74 -5.07 -2.10
C GLY A 1057 4.17 -4.56 -2.25
N GLY A 1058 5.08 -5.02 -1.40
CA GLY A 1058 6.49 -4.63 -1.45
C GLY A 1058 7.40 -5.52 -0.60
N PHE A 1059 8.67 -5.62 -1.00
CA PHE A 1059 9.73 -6.33 -0.30
C PHE A 1059 11.03 -5.52 -0.33
N TYR A 1060 11.66 -5.33 0.82
CA TYR A 1060 12.72 -4.36 1.02
C TYR A 1060 13.86 -4.92 1.87
N ARG A 1061 15.08 -4.45 1.61
CA ARG A 1061 16.25 -4.62 2.48
C ARG A 1061 16.68 -3.26 3.00
N VAL A 1062 16.69 -3.08 4.31
CA VAL A 1062 17.11 -1.87 5.01
C VAL A 1062 18.51 -2.08 5.57
N ARG A 1063 19.45 -1.25 5.11
CA ARG A 1063 20.85 -1.28 5.51
C ARG A 1063 21.19 -0.08 6.39
N TRP A 1064 21.93 -0.31 7.47
CA TRP A 1064 22.58 0.79 8.18
C TRP A 1064 23.82 1.23 7.39
N THR A 1065 23.99 2.54 7.19
CA THR A 1065 25.05 3.10 6.33
C THR A 1065 26.29 3.53 7.10
N GLY A 1066 26.30 3.35 8.43
CA GLY A 1066 27.35 3.86 9.32
C GLY A 1066 27.13 5.31 9.78
N LYS A 1067 26.12 6.02 9.24
CA LYS A 1067 25.84 7.41 9.61
C LYS A 1067 24.97 7.51 10.88
N PRO A 1068 25.09 8.61 11.66
CA PRO A 1068 24.34 8.79 12.90
C PRO A 1068 22.83 8.83 12.68
N ALA A 1069 22.08 8.08 13.48
CA ALA A 1069 20.62 8.10 13.48
C ALA A 1069 20.04 9.01 14.57
N LEU A 1070 20.82 9.39 15.60
CA LEU A 1070 20.37 10.14 16.78
C LEU A 1070 19.06 9.58 17.35
N GLN A 1071 18.98 8.26 17.44
CA GLN A 1071 17.75 7.55 17.77
C GLN A 1071 17.67 7.28 19.28
N PRO A 1072 16.54 7.58 19.95
CA PRO A 1072 16.31 7.11 21.31
C PRO A 1072 16.23 5.58 21.35
N ILE A 1073 17.11 4.99 22.15
CA ILE A 1073 17.22 3.53 22.38
C ILE A 1073 16.98 3.14 23.84
N GLY A 1074 17.05 4.10 24.76
CA GLY A 1074 16.66 3.93 26.16
C GLY A 1074 15.70 5.02 26.62
N LEU A 1075 14.81 4.67 27.54
CA LEU A 1075 13.81 5.57 28.13
C LEU A 1075 13.59 5.19 29.60
N ARG A 1076 13.60 6.19 30.48
CA ARG A 1076 13.15 6.05 31.86
C ARG A 1076 12.34 7.25 32.34
N PHE A 1077 11.26 6.98 33.06
CA PHE A 1077 10.45 7.98 33.74
C PHE A 1077 10.61 7.85 35.24
N ALA A 1078 11.08 8.91 35.88
CA ALA A 1078 11.18 9.00 37.33
C ALA A 1078 10.54 10.29 37.84
N LYS A 1079 10.38 10.43 39.15
CA LYS A 1079 9.76 11.61 39.75
C LYS A 1079 10.47 12.89 39.27
N ALA A 1080 9.73 13.75 38.58
CA ALA A 1080 10.20 15.00 37.99
C ALA A 1080 11.30 14.89 36.91
N SER A 1081 11.56 13.70 36.34
CA SER A 1081 12.61 13.55 35.32
C SER A 1081 12.29 12.53 34.24
N VAL A 1082 12.68 12.85 33.00
CA VAL A 1082 12.68 11.93 31.85
C VAL A 1082 14.13 11.70 31.42
N LYS A 1083 14.59 10.45 31.40
CA LYS A 1083 15.90 10.08 30.88
C LYS A 1083 15.76 9.40 29.52
N LEU A 1084 16.56 9.85 28.56
CA LEU A 1084 16.68 9.29 27.21
C LEU A 1084 18.13 8.91 26.94
N ASP A 1085 18.35 7.69 26.47
CA ASP A 1085 19.66 7.24 25.99
C ASP A 1085 19.62 7.19 24.45
N PHE A 1086 20.57 7.87 23.79
CA PHE A 1086 20.64 7.98 22.33
C PHE A 1086 21.68 7.04 21.71
N SER A 1087 21.42 6.60 20.47
CA SER A 1087 22.34 5.77 19.69
C SER A 1087 23.69 6.45 19.43
N ASP A 1088 23.68 7.76 19.27
CA ASP A 1088 24.79 8.57 18.76
C ASP A 1088 25.08 9.76 19.68
N ALA A 1089 26.28 10.33 19.54
CA ALA A 1089 26.70 11.48 20.32
C ALA A 1089 25.92 12.74 19.93
N LEU A 1090 25.51 13.50 20.94
CA LEU A 1090 24.76 14.75 20.81
C LEU A 1090 25.68 15.95 21.02
N ASP A 1091 25.40 17.05 20.31
CA ASP A 1091 26.03 18.34 20.55
C ASP A 1091 25.57 18.91 21.91
N ALA A 1092 26.53 19.23 22.78
CA ALA A 1092 26.26 19.65 24.15
C ALA A 1092 25.52 21.00 24.23
N ALA A 1093 25.81 21.93 23.31
CA ALA A 1093 25.19 23.25 23.31
C ALA A 1093 23.69 23.15 23.02
N THR A 1094 23.32 22.49 21.93
CA THR A 1094 21.91 22.26 21.57
C THR A 1094 21.19 21.34 22.57
N ALA A 1095 21.88 20.35 23.14
CA ALA A 1095 21.28 19.49 24.16
C ALA A 1095 20.93 20.24 25.47
N SER A 1096 21.62 21.34 25.79
CA SER A 1096 21.36 22.15 26.99
C SER A 1096 20.27 23.22 26.81
N ASP A 1097 19.84 23.49 25.58
CA ASP A 1097 18.86 24.53 25.25
C ASP A 1097 17.43 24.06 25.47
N LEU A 1098 16.74 24.65 26.45
CA LEU A 1098 15.39 24.27 26.86
C LEU A 1098 14.32 24.52 25.78
N THR A 1099 14.57 25.44 24.84
CA THR A 1099 13.62 25.76 23.76
C THR A 1099 13.49 24.63 22.73
N ARG A 1100 14.41 23.66 22.77
CA ARG A 1100 14.47 22.50 21.86
C ARG A 1100 13.66 21.30 22.35
N TYR A 1101 12.99 21.42 23.49
CA TYR A 1101 12.21 20.34 24.09
C TYR A 1101 10.75 20.71 24.27
N GLU A 1102 9.88 19.76 24.01
CA GLU A 1102 8.47 19.85 24.33
C GLU A 1102 8.02 18.51 24.93
N VAL A 1103 7.36 18.57 26.09
CA VAL A 1103 6.76 17.39 26.72
C VAL A 1103 5.27 17.63 26.84
N ARG A 1104 4.45 16.70 26.38
CA ARG A 1104 2.99 16.73 26.55
C ARG A 1104 2.50 15.44 27.17
N ALA A 1105 1.43 15.51 27.94
CA ALA A 1105 0.77 14.35 28.51
C ALA A 1105 -0.75 14.48 28.41
N TRP A 1106 -1.44 13.35 28.21
CA TRP A 1106 -2.89 13.25 28.12
C TRP A 1106 -3.37 11.87 28.55
N ASP A 1107 -4.67 11.77 28.81
CA ASP A 1107 -5.35 10.51 29.09
C ASP A 1107 -6.26 10.08 27.93
N LEU A 1108 -6.72 8.83 28.01
CA LEU A 1108 -7.61 8.21 27.03
C LEU A 1108 -8.80 7.56 27.75
N LYS A 1109 -9.91 7.39 27.03
CA LYS A 1109 -11.11 6.72 27.55
C LYS A 1109 -11.33 5.40 26.84
N ARG A 1110 -11.17 4.29 27.57
CA ARG A 1110 -11.60 2.97 27.10
C ARG A 1110 -13.12 2.87 27.16
N SER A 1111 -13.77 2.52 26.06
CA SER A 1111 -15.23 2.41 25.99
C SER A 1111 -15.66 1.53 24.82
N ALA A 1112 -16.96 1.21 24.75
CA ALA A 1112 -17.54 0.57 23.58
C ALA A 1112 -17.47 1.42 22.30
N ASN A 1113 -17.23 2.73 22.39
CA ASN A 1113 -17.11 3.58 21.21
C ASN A 1113 -15.78 3.32 20.50
N TYR A 1114 -15.74 3.61 19.19
CA TYR A 1114 -14.51 3.49 18.42
C TYR A 1114 -13.48 4.56 18.83
N GLY A 1115 -12.35 4.12 19.38
CA GLY A 1115 -11.21 4.97 19.70
C GLY A 1115 -11.48 5.95 20.87
N SER A 1116 -10.56 6.89 21.05
CA SER A 1116 -10.65 7.96 22.05
C SER A 1116 -10.01 9.24 21.55
N GLU A 1117 -10.57 10.38 21.94
CA GLU A 1117 -9.84 11.66 21.89
C GLU A 1117 -8.82 11.74 23.03
N HIS A 1118 -7.93 12.73 22.98
CA HIS A 1118 -7.05 13.06 24.09
C HIS A 1118 -7.86 13.80 25.16
N ILE A 1119 -7.72 13.38 26.42
CA ILE A 1119 -8.41 13.98 27.55
C ILE A 1119 -7.37 14.69 28.41
N GLY A 1120 -7.61 15.97 28.73
CA GLY A 1120 -6.73 16.73 29.61
C GLY A 1120 -5.32 16.91 29.04
N GLU A 1121 -5.16 16.98 27.72
CA GLU A 1121 -3.86 17.20 27.09
C GLU A 1121 -3.25 18.53 27.55
N SER A 1122 -2.02 18.47 28.04
CA SER A 1122 -1.30 19.64 28.55
C SER A 1122 0.20 19.55 28.26
N ALA A 1123 0.82 20.68 27.94
CA ALA A 1123 2.29 20.80 27.92
C ALA A 1123 2.84 20.80 29.35
N LEU A 1124 3.94 20.09 29.57
CA LEU A 1124 4.66 19.98 30.84
C LEU A 1124 5.98 20.76 30.73
N PRO A 1125 6.21 21.78 31.56
CA PRO A 1125 7.43 22.59 31.47
C PRO A 1125 8.71 21.78 31.71
N VAL A 1126 9.66 21.90 30.78
CA VAL A 1126 11.03 21.41 30.95
C VAL A 1126 11.84 22.53 31.62
N THR A 1127 12.42 22.25 32.78
CA THR A 1127 13.11 23.26 33.62
C THR A 1127 14.63 23.11 33.63
N ALA A 1128 15.14 21.95 33.23
CA ALA A 1128 16.56 21.71 33.03
C ALA A 1128 16.77 20.57 32.02
N ALA A 1129 17.89 20.59 31.30
CA ALA A 1129 18.34 19.50 30.44
C ALA A 1129 19.84 19.26 30.71
N THR A 1130 20.20 18.02 31.04
CA THR A 1130 21.58 17.64 31.36
C THR A 1130 22.01 16.49 30.46
N LEU A 1131 23.08 16.71 29.68
CA LEU A 1131 23.74 15.67 28.90
C LEU A 1131 24.91 15.08 29.70
N ARG A 1132 24.92 13.76 29.85
CA ARG A 1132 26.06 12.99 30.37
C ARG A 1132 26.60 12.13 29.24
N ASP A 1133 27.88 11.76 29.31
CA ASP A 1133 28.59 10.84 28.39
C ASP A 1133 28.45 11.11 26.87
N GLY A 1134 27.89 12.27 26.50
CA GLY A 1134 27.56 12.63 25.12
C GLY A 1134 26.29 11.97 24.57
N LYS A 1135 25.65 11.01 25.25
CA LYS A 1135 24.50 10.24 24.73
C LYS A 1135 23.33 10.11 25.69
N SER A 1136 23.55 10.32 27.00
CA SER A 1136 22.54 10.21 28.04
C SER A 1136 21.94 11.57 28.38
N LEU A 1137 20.72 11.86 27.91
CA LEU A 1137 20.01 13.12 28.18
C LEU A 1137 19.01 12.94 29.33
N THR A 1138 19.05 13.82 30.32
CA THR A 1138 18.06 13.91 31.40
C THR A 1138 17.34 15.24 31.35
N LEU A 1139 16.02 15.21 31.20
CA LEU A 1139 15.13 16.37 31.24
C LEU A 1139 14.46 16.45 32.61
N THR A 1140 14.51 17.61 33.27
CA THR A 1140 13.77 17.87 34.51
C THR A 1140 12.40 18.45 34.18
N VAL A 1141 11.34 17.71 34.50
CA VAL A 1141 9.94 18.01 34.21
C VAL A 1141 9.13 17.93 35.51
N PRO A 1142 9.05 19.01 36.32
CA PRO A 1142 8.47 18.95 37.66
C PRO A 1142 7.02 18.46 37.73
N ALA A 1143 6.24 18.73 36.68
CA ALA A 1143 4.82 18.35 36.57
C ALA A 1143 4.59 16.96 35.94
N LEU A 1144 5.66 16.16 35.76
CA LEU A 1144 5.56 14.80 35.23
C LEU A 1144 4.68 13.92 36.13
N ARG A 1145 3.76 13.18 35.51
CA ARG A 1145 2.76 12.35 36.18
C ARG A 1145 2.46 11.10 35.34
N PRO A 1146 1.89 10.04 35.94
CA PRO A 1146 1.28 8.97 35.16
C PRO A 1146 0.27 9.52 34.16
N ALA A 1147 0.29 8.99 32.94
CA ALA A 1147 -0.56 9.39 31.84
C ALA A 1147 -0.64 8.26 30.81
N MET A 1148 -1.83 8.03 30.23
CA MET A 1148 -1.96 7.01 29.18
C MET A 1148 -1.19 7.38 27.91
N GLY A 1149 -1.01 8.67 27.63
CA GLY A 1149 -0.16 9.16 26.55
C GLY A 1149 0.82 10.23 27.02
N VAL A 1150 2.05 10.13 26.54
CA VAL A 1150 3.10 11.16 26.67
C VAL A 1150 3.81 11.33 25.33
N SER A 1151 4.13 12.56 24.95
CA SER A 1151 5.08 12.85 23.88
C SER A 1151 6.27 13.63 24.42
N VAL A 1152 7.46 13.29 23.93
CA VAL A 1152 8.72 14.00 24.19
C VAL A 1152 9.34 14.32 22.85
N THR A 1153 9.30 15.60 22.48
CA THR A 1153 9.92 16.12 21.27
C THR A 1153 11.29 16.68 21.61
N CYS A 1154 12.33 16.27 20.87
CA CYS A 1154 13.70 16.73 21.00
C CYS A 1154 14.21 17.24 19.65
N ARG A 1155 14.65 18.50 19.58
CA ARG A 1155 15.25 19.11 18.38
C ARG A 1155 16.75 19.25 18.58
N LEU A 1156 17.48 18.16 18.33
CA LEU A 1156 18.88 18.01 18.71
C LEU A 1156 19.80 18.09 17.50
N ARG A 1157 21.07 18.45 17.72
CA ARG A 1157 22.12 18.39 16.71
C ARG A 1157 23.06 17.22 16.98
N GLY A 1158 23.39 16.47 15.93
CA GLY A 1158 24.42 15.44 16.01
C GLY A 1158 25.83 16.01 15.86
N THR A 1159 26.84 15.17 16.09
CA THR A 1159 28.25 15.54 15.84
C THR A 1159 28.55 15.81 14.36
N ASP A 1160 27.64 15.45 13.45
CA ASP A 1160 27.69 15.78 12.02
C ASP A 1160 27.20 17.20 11.71
N GLY A 1161 26.78 17.96 12.72
CA GLY A 1161 26.33 19.34 12.59
C GLY A 1161 24.89 19.52 12.13
N LYS A 1162 24.13 18.44 11.91
CA LYS A 1162 22.74 18.50 11.39
C LYS A 1162 21.73 18.54 12.52
N ASP A 1163 20.82 19.52 12.47
CA ASP A 1163 19.65 19.57 13.35
C ASP A 1163 18.63 18.51 12.94
N THR A 1164 18.07 17.83 13.93
CA THR A 1164 17.18 16.70 13.75
C THR A 1164 16.08 16.73 14.81
N GLU A 1165 14.84 16.50 14.40
CA GLU A 1165 13.72 16.32 15.31
C GLU A 1165 13.47 14.83 15.59
N ARG A 1166 13.33 14.48 16.87
CA ARG A 1166 12.87 13.16 17.32
C ARG A 1166 11.66 13.35 18.22
N ILE A 1167 10.64 12.54 17.96
CA ILE A 1167 9.42 12.51 18.77
C ILE A 1167 9.32 11.11 19.34
N LEU A 1168 9.37 11.01 20.67
CA LEU A 1168 9.05 9.80 21.40
C LEU A 1168 7.60 9.88 21.85
N HIS A 1169 6.81 8.87 21.52
CA HIS A 1169 5.39 8.78 21.88
C HIS A 1169 5.14 7.53 22.70
N GLY A 1170 4.70 7.67 23.96
CA GLY A 1170 4.66 6.58 24.91
C GLY A 1170 3.60 6.69 25.99
N THR A 1171 3.79 5.94 27.07
CA THR A 1171 2.88 5.85 28.22
C THR A 1171 3.68 5.84 29.53
N ILE A 1172 3.13 6.44 30.58
CA ILE A 1172 3.70 6.43 31.92
C ILE A 1172 2.65 5.81 32.87
N HIS A 1173 2.89 4.58 33.32
CA HIS A 1173 2.02 3.94 34.32
C HIS A 1173 2.50 4.27 35.73
N GLN A 1174 3.81 4.22 35.94
CA GLN A 1174 4.44 4.45 37.24
C GLN A 1174 5.70 5.31 37.06
N LEU A 1175 5.94 6.20 38.03
CA LEU A 1175 7.19 6.95 38.10
C LEU A 1175 8.17 6.19 39.00
N GLY A 1176 9.36 5.91 38.48
CA GLY A 1176 10.45 5.35 39.28
C GLY A 1176 10.98 6.34 40.32
N ASN A 1177 11.87 5.82 41.18
CA ASN A 1177 12.68 6.68 42.04
C ASN A 1177 13.71 7.44 41.20
N PRO A 1178 13.96 8.73 41.50
CA PRO A 1178 14.88 9.59 40.74
C PRO A 1178 16.33 9.12 40.77
#